data_AF-A0A1Q9NJD6-F1
#
_entry.id   AF-A0A1Q9NJD6-F1
#
_cell.length_a   1.000
_cell.length_b   1.000
_cell.length_c   1.000
_cell.angle_alpha   90.00
_cell.angle_beta   90.00
_cell.angle_gamma   90.00
#
_symmetry.space_group_name_H-M   'P 1'
#
loop_
_entity.id
_entity.type
_entity.pdbx_description
1 polymer ?
#
loop_
_entity_poly.entity_id
_entity_poly.type
_entity_poly.pdbx_seq_one_letter_code
_entity_poly.pdbx_strand_id
1 'polypeptide(L)'
;MSLFLNPILLILLGALLYLVKIKLDLSGQITRIIGILIFFSFSVLSILLFVDFIVWPANLFDLTSPFFEFISGKEWMLHSDLTGISDINLVLFCFLILLYAFWLFLGYEIVRSIHRPDEIIIVSTKEFSTKDVNSRLRLKPFSDDPMVAVIRHENPRTALLNALNRIGGIKNYIKSKDLVVIKANICGGNPLIRGSYTSIDVVDELVKEIRRAGGNPVVVDSDMIWTDFKPVAEAQGWLEWGEKNDVPIVNLKKTGCVYFKFESFNILSKHRIAISKLLIDADVIISFPTMKTHLLTNVTLGMKNMYGTFPTGEKAKFHEFGIEKVIVGMISAFTPTLTIIDGSIGGESIGPLSCRPVNANLIIASNDVVAADAIASQIIGYDPQTDIEHIKQAIELKVGKTVNFSLSQIEGDSYEKDGQWVKPDPAVCESYNELLSAFLQFPGAKKFTNAAADFVLYDLASFPFVANITPVFLGVFSDALGGVLRIFNGKPRGGRKRKRLSEKFRERATNNEDLFTEELDNVINEIKIIDKKNSFLLSILFISLTLFGFVIGGFWNKTLSNFNAGEGVLYILIFILGLILCFIIFLLYGMNLDQKALLVILIFSSTFALVQEFLLSSATYIIYLDDQLISLLFSVLGYPLFIGIIIGISNYILKYIYIPDVKSTWINISPVLVLIAIIPIALYFDESITLFSNSNLLVVLGIILTLVILPSFSIFYAINHSFRQNLVLIIISLIMGTIMEMLGFLVGYWSYDAINVPMSIIILWGVRTLAVMGLLSAFHIEILSYGKLKRLKDLF
;
A
#
# COMPACT_ATOMS: atom_id res chain seq x y z
N MET A 1 -3.33 28.14 -8.85
CA MET A 1 -3.01 28.21 -10.29
C MET A 1 -4.23 27.74 -11.03
N SER A 2 -4.45 28.24 -12.24
CA SER A 2 -5.74 28.08 -12.91
C SER A 2 -5.98 26.71 -13.52
N LEU A 3 -7.25 26.48 -13.84
CA LEU A 3 -7.74 25.42 -14.71
C LEU A 3 -6.95 25.23 -16.00
N PHE A 4 -6.31 26.30 -16.50
CA PHE A 4 -5.54 26.30 -17.73
C PHE A 4 -4.04 26.02 -17.52
N LEU A 5 -3.43 26.54 -16.44
CA LEU A 5 -2.00 26.37 -16.16
C LEU A 5 -1.66 25.06 -15.45
N ASN A 6 -2.55 24.56 -14.59
CA ASN A 6 -2.33 23.31 -13.87
C ASN A 6 -2.10 22.12 -14.81
N PRO A 7 -2.87 21.91 -15.90
CA PRO A 7 -2.60 20.86 -16.86
C PRO A 7 -1.17 20.92 -17.44
N ILE A 8 -0.70 22.09 -17.85
CA ILE A 8 0.63 22.28 -18.45
C ILE A 8 1.73 21.98 -17.42
N LEU A 9 1.60 22.52 -16.21
CA LEU A 9 2.58 22.32 -15.15
C LEU A 9 2.64 20.86 -14.68
N LEU A 10 1.48 20.20 -14.57
CA LEU A 10 1.40 18.78 -14.24
C LEU A 10 2.03 17.91 -15.33
N ILE A 11 1.83 18.23 -16.62
CA ILE A 11 2.53 17.55 -17.72
C ILE A 11 4.06 17.71 -17.58
N LEU A 12 4.56 18.91 -17.29
CA LEU A 12 6.00 19.14 -17.10
C LEU A 12 6.56 18.41 -15.87
N LEU A 13 5.82 18.40 -14.76
CA LEU A 13 6.22 17.69 -13.54
C LEU A 13 6.21 16.17 -13.74
N GLY A 14 5.25 15.63 -14.50
CA GLY A 14 5.20 14.22 -14.87
C GLY A 14 6.40 13.83 -15.74
N ALA A 15 6.73 14.66 -16.73
CA ALA A 15 7.91 14.50 -17.56
C ALA A 15 9.21 14.49 -16.73
N LEU A 16 9.36 15.46 -15.82
CA LEU A 16 10.51 15.56 -14.91
C LEU A 16 10.61 14.34 -13.99
N LEU A 17 9.49 13.91 -13.41
CA LEU A 17 9.42 12.74 -12.54
C LEU A 17 9.98 11.49 -13.23
N TYR A 18 9.65 11.27 -14.50
CA TYR A 18 10.19 10.16 -15.28
C TYR A 18 11.70 10.28 -15.55
N LEU A 19 12.19 11.49 -15.88
CA LEU A 19 13.63 11.71 -16.09
C LEU A 19 14.44 11.48 -14.81
N VAL A 20 13.92 11.92 -13.67
CA VAL A 20 14.52 11.67 -12.35
C VAL A 20 14.53 10.19 -12.03
N LYS A 21 13.43 9.47 -12.33
CA LYS A 21 13.35 8.01 -12.18
C LYS A 21 14.51 7.31 -12.89
N ILE A 22 14.74 7.62 -14.17
CA ILE A 22 15.81 6.99 -14.96
C ILE A 22 17.19 7.35 -14.39
N LYS A 23 17.40 8.63 -14.10
CA LYS A 23 18.73 9.12 -13.68
C LYS A 23 19.18 8.58 -12.33
N LEU A 24 18.24 8.32 -11.43
CA LEU A 24 18.49 7.86 -10.07
C LEU A 24 18.11 6.40 -9.83
N ASP A 25 17.74 5.65 -10.88
CA ASP A 25 17.22 4.27 -10.81
C ASP A 25 16.13 4.10 -9.73
N LEU A 26 15.18 5.05 -9.68
CA LEU A 26 14.12 5.01 -8.68
C LEU A 26 13.18 3.84 -8.96
N SER A 27 12.80 3.13 -7.89
CA SER A 27 11.77 2.10 -8.00
C SER A 27 10.43 2.69 -8.46
N GLY A 28 9.60 1.86 -9.09
CA GLY A 28 8.25 2.25 -9.50
C GLY A 28 7.44 2.81 -8.33
N GLN A 29 7.53 2.19 -7.15
CA GLN A 29 6.86 2.63 -5.93
C GLN A 29 7.24 4.05 -5.50
N ILE A 30 8.54 4.38 -5.45
CA ILE A 30 9.00 5.72 -5.05
C ILE A 30 8.50 6.78 -6.04
N THR A 31 8.61 6.46 -7.33
CA THR A 31 8.13 7.35 -8.40
C THR A 31 6.63 7.63 -8.26
N ARG A 32 5.83 6.60 -7.92
CA ARG A 32 4.38 6.73 -7.71
C ARG A 32 4.03 7.56 -6.49
N ILE A 33 4.73 7.38 -5.36
CA ILE A 33 4.54 8.20 -4.15
C ILE A 33 4.78 9.69 -4.44
N ILE A 34 5.85 10.01 -5.17
CA ILE A 34 6.12 11.39 -5.57
C ILE A 34 4.99 11.94 -6.46
N GLY A 35 4.48 11.13 -7.40
CA GLY A 35 3.33 11.48 -8.21
C GLY A 35 2.05 11.75 -7.40
N ILE A 36 1.77 10.91 -6.39
CA ILE A 36 0.66 11.08 -5.44
C ILE A 36 0.77 12.42 -4.71
N LEU A 37 1.96 12.72 -4.17
CA LEU A 37 2.21 13.95 -3.44
C LEU A 37 2.00 15.19 -4.33
N ILE A 38 2.46 15.15 -5.58
CA ILE A 38 2.21 16.21 -6.56
C ILE A 38 0.70 16.37 -6.82
N PHE A 39 -0.01 15.28 -7.08
CA PHE A 39 -1.46 15.31 -7.31
C PHE A 39 -2.24 15.91 -6.14
N PHE A 40 -1.99 15.45 -4.91
CA PHE A 40 -2.68 15.95 -3.73
C PHE A 40 -2.38 17.43 -3.47
N SER A 41 -1.12 17.84 -3.66
CA SER A 41 -0.72 19.25 -3.48
C SER A 41 -1.50 20.19 -4.41
N PHE A 42 -1.63 19.82 -5.69
CA PHE A 42 -2.40 20.61 -6.66
C PHE A 42 -3.90 20.57 -6.38
N SER A 43 -4.44 19.41 -5.99
CA SER A 43 -5.87 19.23 -5.71
C SER A 43 -6.30 20.08 -4.52
N VAL A 44 -5.53 20.03 -3.43
CA VAL A 44 -5.77 20.84 -2.22
C VAL A 44 -5.72 22.33 -2.55
N LEU A 45 -4.68 22.79 -3.25
CA LEU A 45 -4.56 24.20 -3.62
C LEU A 45 -5.75 24.68 -4.47
N SER A 46 -6.20 23.89 -5.43
CA SER A 46 -7.35 24.24 -6.27
C SER A 46 -8.66 24.27 -5.48
N ILE A 47 -8.88 23.37 -4.52
CA ILE A 47 -10.06 23.39 -3.63
C ILE A 47 -10.09 24.68 -2.83
N LEU A 48 -8.96 25.07 -2.26
CA LEU A 48 -8.84 26.27 -1.44
C LEU A 48 -9.09 27.55 -2.27
N LEU A 49 -8.66 27.57 -3.53
CA LEU A 49 -8.99 28.67 -4.43
C LEU A 49 -10.47 28.69 -4.82
N PHE A 50 -11.06 27.55 -5.17
CA PHE A 50 -12.46 27.47 -5.62
C PHE A 50 -13.47 27.90 -4.57
N VAL A 51 -13.19 27.63 -3.29
CA VAL A 51 -14.07 28.04 -2.17
C VAL A 51 -13.71 29.42 -1.62
N ASP A 52 -12.88 30.19 -2.35
CA ASP A 52 -12.40 31.53 -1.98
C ASP A 52 -11.69 31.59 -0.61
N PHE A 53 -11.13 30.47 -0.18
CA PHE A 53 -10.37 30.37 1.07
C PHE A 53 -8.98 31.03 0.96
N ILE A 54 -8.42 31.07 -0.25
CA ILE A 54 -7.17 31.78 -0.57
C ILE A 54 -7.48 32.86 -1.60
N VAL A 55 -7.15 34.12 -1.30
CA VAL A 55 -7.24 35.25 -2.24
C VAL A 55 -5.91 35.41 -2.96
N TRP A 56 -5.91 35.80 -4.23
CA TRP A 56 -4.68 35.83 -5.03
C TRP A 56 -4.39 37.23 -5.59
N PRO A 57 -3.13 37.70 -5.61
CA PRO A 57 -2.78 38.98 -6.21
C PRO A 57 -3.02 38.96 -7.72
N ALA A 58 -3.85 39.88 -8.21
CA ALA A 58 -4.25 40.05 -9.61
C ALA A 58 -3.05 40.27 -10.53
N ASN A 59 -2.01 40.97 -10.05
CA ASN A 59 -0.91 41.47 -10.86
C ASN A 59 0.45 40.89 -10.45
N LEU A 60 0.56 39.57 -10.24
CA LEU A 60 1.82 38.90 -9.82
C LEU A 60 3.03 39.18 -10.74
N PHE A 61 2.80 39.61 -11.99
CA PHE A 61 3.83 39.88 -13.00
C PHE A 61 3.99 41.37 -13.37
N ASP A 62 3.19 42.26 -12.78
CA ASP A 62 3.35 43.71 -12.98
C ASP A 62 4.25 44.28 -11.88
N LEU A 63 5.54 44.37 -12.17
CA LEU A 63 6.56 44.91 -11.28
C LEU A 63 6.49 46.44 -11.12
N THR A 64 5.53 47.11 -11.76
CA THR A 64 5.41 48.58 -11.77
C THR A 64 4.35 49.14 -10.83
N SER A 65 3.45 48.30 -10.30
CA SER A 65 2.44 48.73 -9.31
C SER A 65 2.95 48.55 -7.86
N PRO A 66 2.88 49.60 -7.01
CA PRO A 66 3.27 49.51 -5.60
C PRO A 66 2.26 48.75 -4.71
N PHE A 67 1.10 48.33 -5.24
CA PHE A 67 0.08 47.58 -4.51
C PHE A 67 -0.41 46.37 -5.32
N PHE A 68 -0.52 45.22 -4.64
CA PHE A 68 -1.20 44.05 -5.16
C PHE A 68 -2.72 44.23 -5.00
N GLU A 69 -3.45 44.46 -6.09
CA GLU A 69 -4.90 44.25 -6.09
C GLU A 69 -5.16 42.76 -5.92
N PHE A 70 -6.08 42.38 -5.02
CA PHE A 70 -6.40 40.98 -4.74
C PHE A 70 -7.75 40.63 -5.37
N ILE A 71 -7.77 39.53 -6.13
CA ILE A 71 -8.99 38.97 -6.72
C ILE A 71 -9.35 37.67 -6.03
N SER A 72 -10.64 37.30 -6.07
CA SER A 72 -11.11 36.10 -5.38
C SER A 72 -10.34 34.87 -5.87
N GLY A 73 -10.13 33.90 -4.98
CA GLY A 73 -9.42 32.66 -5.33
C GLY A 73 -10.08 31.95 -6.51
N LYS A 74 -11.41 31.99 -6.55
CA LYS A 74 -12.23 31.43 -7.61
C LYS A 74 -12.04 32.20 -8.91
N GLU A 75 -12.08 33.54 -8.87
CA GLU A 75 -11.82 34.37 -10.05
C GLU A 75 -10.42 34.14 -10.62
N TRP A 76 -9.42 34.04 -9.75
CA TRP A 76 -8.04 33.76 -10.17
C TRP A 76 -7.86 32.32 -10.66
N MET A 77 -8.54 31.35 -10.06
CA MET A 77 -8.48 29.96 -10.52
C MET A 77 -9.15 29.77 -11.88
N LEU A 78 -10.24 30.51 -12.13
CA LEU A 78 -10.94 30.52 -13.40
C LEU A 78 -10.28 31.42 -14.43
N HIS A 79 -9.36 32.28 -14.02
CA HIS A 79 -8.83 33.38 -14.85
C HIS A 79 -9.99 34.12 -15.50
N SER A 80 -10.93 34.61 -14.69
CA SER A 80 -12.18 35.22 -15.17
C SER A 80 -11.94 36.38 -16.15
N ASP A 81 -10.81 37.06 -16.02
CA ASP A 81 -10.29 38.10 -16.90
C ASP A 81 -9.94 37.59 -18.31
N LEU A 82 -9.42 36.36 -18.42
CA LEU A 82 -9.04 35.73 -19.69
C LEU A 82 -10.13 34.82 -20.26
N THR A 83 -10.86 34.10 -19.41
CA THR A 83 -11.83 33.08 -19.81
C THR A 83 -13.26 33.61 -19.89
N GLY A 84 -13.55 34.73 -19.22
CA GLY A 84 -14.91 35.25 -19.05
C GLY A 84 -15.80 34.39 -18.15
N ILE A 85 -15.25 33.36 -17.49
CA ILE A 85 -16.00 32.44 -16.63
C ILE A 85 -15.89 32.93 -15.19
N SER A 86 -17.00 33.39 -14.61
CA SER A 86 -17.03 33.88 -13.22
C SER A 86 -17.34 32.80 -12.19
N ASP A 87 -17.98 31.69 -12.58
CA ASP A 87 -18.32 30.60 -11.67
C ASP A 87 -18.46 29.25 -12.39
N ILE A 88 -18.23 28.16 -11.66
CA ILE A 88 -18.44 26.78 -12.12
C ILE A 88 -19.12 25.97 -11.01
N ASN A 89 -19.95 24.98 -11.37
CA ASN A 89 -20.60 24.16 -10.34
C ASN A 89 -19.61 23.18 -9.67
N LEU A 90 -19.92 22.79 -8.43
CA LEU A 90 -19.07 21.90 -7.62
C LEU A 90 -18.79 20.56 -8.31
N VAL A 91 -19.76 20.02 -9.07
CA VAL A 91 -19.62 18.74 -9.77
C VAL A 91 -18.54 18.83 -10.86
N LEU A 92 -18.58 19.89 -11.68
CA LEU A 92 -17.60 20.14 -12.72
C LEU A 92 -16.22 20.43 -12.11
N PHE A 93 -16.18 21.19 -11.02
CA PHE A 93 -14.94 21.46 -10.29
C PHE A 93 -14.27 20.19 -9.77
N CYS A 94 -15.02 19.32 -9.10
CA CYS A 94 -14.54 18.01 -8.65
C CYS A 94 -14.04 17.16 -9.82
N PHE A 95 -14.77 17.15 -10.95
CA PHE A 95 -14.34 16.45 -12.16
C PHE A 95 -13.01 16.99 -12.70
N LEU A 96 -12.80 18.31 -12.69
CA LEU A 96 -11.59 18.95 -13.17
C LEU A 96 -10.37 18.66 -12.28
N ILE A 97 -10.55 18.56 -10.97
CA ILE A 97 -9.50 18.10 -10.04
C ILE A 97 -9.11 16.66 -10.34
N LEU A 98 -10.08 15.77 -10.59
CA LEU A 98 -9.79 14.37 -10.92
C LEU A 98 -8.95 14.24 -12.19
N LEU A 99 -9.03 15.21 -13.12
CA LEU A 99 -8.16 15.27 -14.30
C LEU A 99 -6.70 15.63 -14.00
N TYR A 100 -6.34 16.13 -12.81
CA TYR A 100 -4.94 16.44 -12.48
C TYR A 100 -4.05 15.20 -12.48
N ALA A 101 -4.57 14.07 -12.00
CA ALA A 101 -3.88 12.79 -12.07
C ALA A 101 -3.63 12.41 -13.54
N PHE A 102 -4.59 12.67 -14.43
CA PHE A 102 -4.46 12.42 -15.86
C PHE A 102 -3.37 13.29 -16.50
N TRP A 103 -3.30 14.59 -16.21
CA TRP A 103 -2.29 15.48 -16.79
C TRP A 103 -0.87 15.16 -16.32
N LEU A 104 -0.70 14.88 -15.03
CA LEU A 104 0.57 14.43 -14.46
C LEU A 104 1.04 13.14 -15.12
N PHE A 105 0.12 12.19 -15.27
CA PHE A 105 0.38 10.93 -15.94
C PHE A 105 0.73 11.12 -17.43
N LEU A 106 0.00 11.98 -18.14
CA LEU A 106 0.25 12.26 -19.55
C LEU A 106 1.69 12.75 -19.78
N GLY A 107 2.18 13.66 -18.93
CA GLY A 107 3.56 14.13 -18.98
C GLY A 107 4.60 13.04 -18.78
N TYR A 108 4.39 12.19 -17.76
CA TYR A 108 5.22 11.04 -17.48
C TYR A 108 5.26 10.07 -18.69
N GLU A 109 4.11 9.81 -19.31
CA GLU A 109 3.97 8.92 -20.46
C GLU A 109 4.57 9.47 -21.75
N ILE A 110 4.53 10.78 -21.98
CA ILE A 110 5.15 11.40 -23.15
C ILE A 110 6.66 11.10 -23.14
N VAL A 111 7.33 11.36 -22.01
CA VAL A 111 8.78 11.11 -21.90
C VAL A 111 9.08 9.62 -21.90
N ARG A 112 8.28 8.79 -21.22
CA ARG A 112 8.43 7.32 -21.26
C ARG A 112 8.32 6.77 -22.68
N SER A 113 7.35 7.26 -23.45
CA SER A 113 7.12 6.82 -24.83
C SER A 113 8.25 7.23 -25.77
N ILE A 114 8.94 8.35 -25.49
CA ILE A 114 10.11 8.81 -26.25
C ILE A 114 11.36 8.01 -25.85
N HIS A 115 11.56 7.76 -24.55
CA HIS A 115 12.71 7.03 -24.03
C HIS A 115 12.69 5.52 -24.37
N ARG A 116 11.53 4.97 -24.77
CA ARG A 116 11.32 3.56 -25.19
C ARG A 116 12.06 2.53 -24.30
N PRO A 117 11.90 2.55 -22.96
CA PRO A 117 12.56 1.58 -22.06
C PRO A 117 12.06 0.13 -22.26
N ASP A 118 10.92 -0.02 -22.95
CA ASP A 118 10.23 -1.28 -23.24
C ASP A 118 10.60 -1.84 -24.62
N GLU A 119 11.59 -1.27 -25.32
CA GLU A 119 12.02 -1.79 -26.62
C GLU A 119 12.66 -3.16 -26.44
N ILE A 120 11.89 -4.17 -26.81
CA ILE A 120 12.33 -5.55 -26.86
C ILE A 120 13.47 -5.64 -27.88
N ILE A 121 14.59 -6.24 -27.47
CA ILE A 121 15.76 -6.40 -28.34
C ILE A 121 15.44 -7.49 -29.37
N ILE A 122 15.08 -7.09 -30.60
CA ILE A 122 14.86 -8.04 -31.69
C ILE A 122 16.20 -8.44 -32.30
N VAL A 123 16.62 -9.68 -32.07
CA VAL A 123 17.94 -10.19 -32.50
C VAL A 123 17.92 -10.83 -33.89
N SER A 124 16.75 -11.04 -34.48
CA SER A 124 16.61 -11.61 -35.83
C SER A 124 15.36 -11.09 -36.53
N THR A 125 15.49 -10.85 -37.83
CA THR A 125 14.37 -10.53 -38.73
C THR A 125 13.66 -11.78 -39.27
N LYS A 126 14.24 -12.97 -39.08
CA LYS A 126 13.58 -14.24 -39.41
C LYS A 126 12.34 -14.39 -38.52
N GLU A 127 11.22 -14.73 -39.14
CA GLU A 127 10.00 -15.09 -38.41
C GLU A 127 10.07 -16.57 -38.02
N PHE A 128 9.87 -16.86 -36.73
CA PHE A 128 9.89 -18.20 -36.16
C PHE A 128 8.45 -18.73 -35.99
N SER A 129 8.29 -20.03 -35.89
CA SER A 129 7.00 -20.71 -35.72
C SER A 129 7.11 -21.89 -34.76
N THR A 130 6.00 -22.58 -34.47
CA THR A 130 5.97 -23.80 -33.65
C THR A 130 6.99 -24.87 -34.12
N LYS A 131 7.33 -24.89 -35.41
CA LYS A 131 8.30 -25.83 -36.00
C LYS A 131 9.75 -25.53 -35.62
N ASP A 132 10.04 -24.31 -35.21
CA ASP A 132 11.38 -23.87 -34.82
C ASP A 132 11.63 -24.04 -33.31
N VAL A 133 10.62 -24.43 -32.52
CA VAL A 133 10.72 -24.56 -31.06
C VAL A 133 11.31 -25.93 -30.70
N ASN A 134 12.52 -25.95 -30.16
CA ASN A 134 13.28 -27.18 -29.87
C ASN A 134 12.52 -28.14 -28.94
N SER A 135 11.98 -27.63 -27.83
CA SER A 135 11.20 -28.41 -26.88
C SER A 135 9.96 -29.05 -27.51
N ARG A 136 9.31 -28.38 -28.47
CA ARG A 136 8.13 -28.91 -29.18
C ARG A 136 8.48 -30.10 -30.05
N LEU A 137 9.61 -30.06 -30.74
CA LEU A 137 10.09 -31.14 -31.62
C LEU A 137 10.41 -32.43 -30.84
N ARG A 138 10.66 -32.33 -29.54
CA ARG A 138 10.97 -33.45 -28.65
C ARG A 138 9.73 -34.06 -27.98
N LEU A 139 8.57 -33.39 -28.01
CA LEU A 139 7.34 -33.91 -27.41
C LEU A 139 6.83 -35.11 -28.20
N LYS A 140 6.52 -36.19 -27.48
CA LYS A 140 5.87 -37.37 -28.06
C LYS A 140 4.47 -37.01 -28.57
N PRO A 141 3.95 -37.71 -29.61
CA PRO A 141 2.57 -37.55 -30.04
C PRO A 141 1.59 -37.82 -28.90
N PHE A 142 0.42 -37.16 -28.93
CA PHE A 142 -0.66 -37.26 -27.94
C PHE A 142 -1.34 -38.65 -27.81
N SER A 143 -0.77 -39.73 -28.35
CA SER A 143 -1.37 -41.06 -28.31
C SER A 143 -1.35 -41.68 -26.91
N ASP A 144 -0.39 -41.32 -26.07
CA ASP A 144 -0.24 -41.89 -24.72
C ASP A 144 -1.13 -41.15 -23.70
N ASP A 145 -1.52 -41.84 -22.62
CA ASP A 145 -2.25 -41.21 -21.52
C ASP A 145 -1.31 -40.34 -20.66
N PRO A 146 -1.80 -39.22 -20.09
CA PRO A 146 -0.98 -38.37 -19.24
C PRO A 146 -0.45 -39.11 -18.02
N MET A 147 0.84 -38.98 -17.74
CA MET A 147 1.41 -39.42 -16.47
C MET A 147 1.27 -38.30 -15.47
N VAL A 148 0.50 -38.52 -14.40
CA VAL A 148 0.31 -37.54 -13.34
C VAL A 148 0.59 -38.16 -11.97
N ALA A 149 1.25 -37.39 -11.11
CA ALA A 149 1.45 -37.71 -9.71
C ALA A 149 0.98 -36.55 -8.84
N VAL A 150 0.30 -36.88 -7.74
CA VAL A 150 -0.24 -35.92 -6.77
C VAL A 150 0.19 -36.38 -5.39
N ILE A 151 1.23 -35.74 -4.85
CA ILE A 151 1.89 -36.19 -3.62
C ILE A 151 1.73 -35.12 -2.54
N ARG A 152 1.23 -35.51 -1.37
CA ARG A 152 1.20 -34.68 -0.17
C ARG A 152 2.27 -35.12 0.83
N HIS A 153 3.07 -34.17 1.29
CA HIS A 153 4.11 -34.42 2.30
C HIS A 153 4.52 -33.11 2.98
N GLU A 154 4.76 -33.13 4.30
CA GLU A 154 5.16 -31.93 5.09
C GLU A 154 6.44 -31.29 4.57
N ASN A 155 7.40 -32.12 4.15
CA ASN A 155 8.60 -31.65 3.46
C ASN A 155 8.34 -31.58 1.94
N PRO A 156 8.30 -30.38 1.33
CA PRO A 156 7.95 -30.23 -0.07
C PRO A 156 9.04 -30.71 -1.03
N ARG A 157 10.31 -30.78 -0.59
CA ARG A 157 11.40 -31.37 -1.38
C ARG A 157 11.18 -32.88 -1.56
N THR A 158 10.76 -33.55 -0.49
CA THR A 158 10.40 -34.98 -0.54
C THR A 158 9.16 -35.21 -1.41
N ALA A 159 8.15 -34.35 -1.30
CA ALA A 159 6.96 -34.41 -2.16
C ALA A 159 7.35 -34.34 -3.65
N LEU A 160 8.24 -33.40 -4.01
CA LEU A 160 8.75 -33.27 -5.38
C LEU A 160 9.46 -34.53 -5.85
N LEU A 161 10.42 -35.06 -5.07
CA LEU A 161 11.18 -36.26 -5.46
C LEU A 161 10.26 -37.46 -5.68
N ASN A 162 9.28 -37.65 -4.79
CA ASN A 162 8.28 -38.72 -4.91
C ASN A 162 7.41 -38.52 -6.17
N ALA A 163 6.95 -37.29 -6.42
CA ALA A 163 6.14 -36.98 -7.60
C ALA A 163 6.92 -37.24 -8.90
N LEU A 164 8.18 -36.81 -8.97
CA LEU A 164 9.07 -37.07 -10.10
C LEU A 164 9.30 -38.57 -10.31
N ASN A 165 9.57 -39.33 -9.24
CA ASN A 165 9.77 -40.77 -9.32
C ASN A 165 8.51 -41.48 -9.85
N ARG A 166 7.32 -41.02 -9.44
CA ARG A 166 6.04 -41.62 -9.83
C ARG A 166 5.71 -41.43 -11.32
N ILE A 167 6.18 -40.34 -11.92
CA ILE A 167 6.10 -40.11 -13.38
C ILE A 167 7.33 -40.65 -14.14
N GLY A 168 8.14 -41.52 -13.52
CA GLY A 168 9.26 -42.22 -14.14
C GLY A 168 10.63 -41.55 -13.99
N GLY A 169 10.73 -40.47 -13.23
CA GLY A 169 11.97 -39.79 -12.89
C GLY A 169 12.40 -38.72 -13.91
N ILE A 170 13.22 -37.77 -13.46
CA ILE A 170 13.61 -36.60 -14.26
C ILE A 170 14.39 -36.97 -15.53
N LYS A 171 15.13 -38.09 -15.53
CA LYS A 171 15.93 -38.58 -16.66
C LYS A 171 15.09 -39.01 -17.87
N ASN A 172 13.80 -39.25 -17.70
CA ASN A 172 12.89 -39.52 -18.83
C ASN A 172 12.60 -38.27 -19.66
N TYR A 173 12.75 -37.08 -19.06
CA TYR A 173 12.42 -35.80 -19.67
C TYR A 173 13.66 -35.01 -20.09
N ILE A 174 14.80 -35.25 -19.43
CA ILE A 174 16.02 -34.46 -19.58
C ILE A 174 17.18 -35.33 -20.01
N LYS A 175 17.89 -34.90 -21.05
CA LYS A 175 19.14 -35.49 -21.55
C LYS A 175 20.34 -34.64 -21.14
N SER A 176 21.52 -35.25 -21.20
CA SER A 176 22.78 -34.53 -20.95
C SER A 176 22.94 -33.36 -21.90
N LYS A 177 23.36 -32.22 -21.37
CA LYS A 177 23.55 -30.91 -22.03
C LYS A 177 22.29 -30.17 -22.45
N ASP A 178 21.10 -30.72 -22.19
CA ASP A 178 19.85 -30.02 -22.51
C ASP A 178 19.79 -28.66 -21.81
N LEU A 179 19.38 -27.63 -22.54
CA LEU A 179 18.98 -26.35 -21.96
C LEU A 179 17.58 -26.49 -21.37
N VAL A 180 17.48 -26.43 -20.04
CA VAL A 180 16.24 -26.65 -19.30
C VAL A 180 15.73 -25.32 -18.74
N VAL A 181 14.69 -24.78 -19.37
CA VAL A 181 14.06 -23.54 -18.95
C VAL A 181 12.96 -23.84 -17.93
N ILE A 182 13.12 -23.35 -16.71
CA ILE A 182 12.15 -23.47 -15.62
C ILE A 182 11.39 -22.15 -15.51
N LYS A 183 10.12 -22.15 -15.90
CA LYS A 183 9.23 -21.00 -15.71
C LYS A 183 8.66 -21.05 -14.29
N ALA A 184 9.36 -20.44 -13.34
CA ALA A 184 8.84 -20.25 -11.98
C ALA A 184 7.79 -19.11 -11.97
N ASN A 185 6.80 -19.15 -11.07
CA ASN A 185 5.90 -18.02 -10.86
C ASN A 185 6.56 -17.02 -9.89
N ILE A 186 7.37 -16.10 -10.43
CA ILE A 186 8.06 -15.03 -9.69
C ILE A 186 7.20 -13.77 -9.70
N CYS A 187 6.76 -13.34 -10.88
CA CYS A 187 5.97 -12.12 -11.10
C CYS A 187 4.45 -12.36 -11.01
N GLY A 188 3.69 -11.30 -10.74
CA GLY A 188 2.23 -11.29 -10.77
C GLY A 188 1.53 -11.58 -9.45
N GLY A 189 2.23 -12.08 -8.42
CA GLY A 189 1.74 -12.17 -7.04
C GLY A 189 2.27 -11.03 -6.15
N ASN A 190 1.92 -11.06 -4.86
CA ASN A 190 2.47 -10.16 -3.85
C ASN A 190 3.75 -10.78 -3.22
N PRO A 191 4.94 -10.20 -3.41
CA PRO A 191 6.20 -10.78 -2.92
C PRO A 191 6.24 -10.99 -1.40
N LEU A 192 5.38 -10.32 -0.62
CA LEU A 192 5.31 -10.45 0.83
C LEU A 192 4.44 -11.62 1.29
N ILE A 193 3.59 -12.18 0.41
CA ILE A 193 2.64 -13.24 0.76
C ILE A 193 3.13 -14.57 0.17
N ARG A 194 3.50 -15.52 1.03
CA ARG A 194 3.78 -16.91 0.62
C ARG A 194 2.54 -17.54 0.01
N GLY A 195 2.72 -18.38 -0.99
CA GLY A 195 1.61 -18.93 -1.79
C GLY A 195 1.12 -18.02 -2.92
N SER A 196 1.68 -16.82 -3.03
CA SER A 196 1.47 -15.98 -4.21
C SER A 196 2.53 -16.18 -5.31
N TYR A 197 3.68 -16.78 -4.96
CA TYR A 197 4.83 -17.07 -5.82
C TYR A 197 5.44 -18.43 -5.47
N THR A 198 6.26 -18.99 -6.37
CA THR A 198 6.78 -20.36 -6.27
C THR A 198 7.83 -20.47 -5.17
N SER A 199 7.84 -21.57 -4.42
CA SER A 199 8.84 -21.80 -3.39
C SER A 199 10.23 -22.06 -3.99
N ILE A 200 11.20 -21.22 -3.60
CA ILE A 200 12.61 -21.39 -3.97
C ILE A 200 13.14 -22.74 -3.50
N ASP A 201 12.72 -23.22 -2.32
CA ASP A 201 13.19 -24.48 -1.76
C ASP A 201 12.86 -25.70 -2.64
N VAL A 202 11.71 -25.65 -3.30
CA VAL A 202 11.26 -26.75 -4.17
C VAL A 202 11.96 -26.66 -5.53
N VAL A 203 12.13 -25.45 -6.07
CA VAL A 203 12.91 -25.24 -7.30
C VAL A 203 14.38 -25.61 -7.11
N ASP A 204 14.95 -25.35 -5.95
CA ASP A 204 16.31 -25.77 -5.60
C ASP A 204 16.50 -27.28 -5.69
N GLU A 205 15.54 -28.06 -5.20
CA GLU A 205 15.57 -29.51 -5.32
C GLU A 205 15.41 -29.96 -6.78
N LEU A 206 14.52 -29.33 -7.56
CA LEU A 206 14.39 -29.60 -8.98
C LEU A 206 15.70 -29.33 -9.74
N VAL A 207 16.38 -28.21 -9.44
CA VAL A 207 17.65 -27.85 -10.09
C VAL A 207 18.73 -28.89 -9.80
N LYS A 208 18.79 -29.43 -8.57
CA LYS A 208 19.69 -30.54 -8.24
C LYS A 208 19.39 -31.78 -9.09
N GLU A 209 18.12 -32.14 -9.24
CA GLU A 209 17.69 -33.27 -10.08
C GLU A 209 18.03 -33.07 -11.56
N ILE A 210 17.83 -31.86 -12.09
CA ILE A 210 18.19 -31.49 -13.47
C ILE A 210 19.70 -31.66 -13.69
N ARG A 211 20.52 -31.14 -12.76
CA ARG A 211 21.98 -31.26 -12.82
C ARG A 211 22.45 -32.71 -12.71
N ARG A 212 21.80 -33.54 -11.87
CA ARG A 212 22.05 -34.99 -11.77
C ARG A 212 21.73 -35.74 -13.06
N ALA A 213 20.75 -35.26 -13.85
CA ALA A 213 20.48 -35.75 -15.20
C ALA A 213 21.45 -35.21 -16.27
N GLY A 214 22.32 -34.26 -15.91
CA GLY A 214 23.29 -33.62 -16.79
C GLY A 214 22.71 -32.46 -17.61
N GLY A 215 21.52 -31.96 -17.27
CA GLY A 215 20.92 -30.77 -17.90
C GLY A 215 21.41 -29.45 -17.31
N ASN A 216 21.19 -28.36 -18.04
CA ASN A 216 21.58 -27.01 -17.68
C ASN A 216 20.33 -26.18 -17.30
N PRO A 217 20.04 -25.98 -16.01
CA PRO A 217 18.84 -25.28 -15.56
C PRO A 217 18.99 -23.75 -15.69
N VAL A 218 17.93 -23.10 -16.15
CA VAL A 218 17.76 -21.63 -16.15
C VAL A 218 16.38 -21.30 -15.63
N VAL A 219 16.29 -20.46 -14.59
CA VAL A 219 14.99 -20.03 -14.05
C VAL A 219 14.59 -18.72 -14.71
N VAL A 220 13.36 -18.66 -15.21
CA VAL A 220 12.87 -17.52 -15.99
C VAL A 220 11.52 -17.03 -15.48
N ASP A 221 11.28 -15.73 -15.63
CA ASP A 221 9.95 -15.10 -15.68
C ASP A 221 10.05 -13.84 -16.54
N SER A 222 8.97 -13.08 -16.69
CA SER A 222 8.98 -11.76 -17.31
C SER A 222 8.21 -10.77 -16.45
N ASP A 223 8.45 -9.47 -16.66
CA ASP A 223 7.64 -8.40 -16.08
C ASP A 223 6.13 -8.67 -16.25
N MET A 224 5.34 -8.22 -15.29
CA MET A 224 3.88 -8.26 -15.31
C MET A 224 3.32 -6.85 -15.12
N ILE A 225 2.03 -6.65 -15.42
CA ILE A 225 1.36 -5.34 -15.44
C ILE A 225 1.71 -4.48 -14.23
N TRP A 226 1.64 -5.06 -13.02
CA TRP A 226 1.86 -4.36 -11.75
C TRP A 226 3.16 -4.72 -11.02
N THR A 227 3.98 -5.62 -11.58
CA THR A 227 5.21 -6.10 -10.94
C THR A 227 6.36 -6.18 -11.94
N ASP A 228 7.39 -5.37 -11.69
CA ASP A 228 8.67 -5.49 -12.38
C ASP A 228 9.43 -6.72 -11.85
N PHE A 229 10.11 -7.45 -12.74
CA PHE A 229 10.79 -8.69 -12.37
C PHE A 229 11.86 -8.50 -11.29
N LYS A 230 12.76 -7.52 -11.46
CA LYS A 230 13.94 -7.38 -10.59
C LYS A 230 13.57 -7.10 -9.12
N PRO A 231 12.73 -6.10 -8.78
CA PRO A 231 12.38 -5.84 -7.39
C PRO A 231 11.66 -7.01 -6.72
N VAL A 232 10.81 -7.72 -7.46
CA VAL A 232 10.05 -8.87 -6.94
C VAL A 232 10.96 -10.07 -6.74
N ALA A 233 11.82 -10.37 -7.70
CA ALA A 233 12.81 -11.44 -7.59
C ALA A 233 13.78 -11.20 -6.43
N GLU A 234 14.18 -9.95 -6.19
CA GLU A 234 15.03 -9.55 -5.06
C GLU A 234 14.30 -9.72 -3.72
N ALA A 235 13.08 -9.19 -3.60
CA ALA A 235 12.27 -9.29 -2.38
C ALA A 235 11.93 -10.74 -1.99
N GLN A 236 11.77 -11.62 -2.97
CA GLN A 236 11.51 -13.04 -2.75
C GLN A 236 12.79 -13.87 -2.50
N GLY A 237 13.98 -13.30 -2.72
CA GLY A 237 15.27 -13.98 -2.54
C GLY A 237 15.77 -14.78 -3.75
N TRP A 238 15.10 -14.69 -4.91
CA TRP A 238 15.51 -15.43 -6.12
C TRP A 238 16.90 -15.02 -6.62
N LEU A 239 17.22 -13.72 -6.61
CA LEU A 239 18.50 -13.22 -7.11
C LEU A 239 19.67 -13.73 -6.26
N GLU A 240 19.54 -13.64 -4.93
CA GLU A 240 20.52 -14.18 -3.98
C GLU A 240 20.68 -15.70 -4.13
N TRP A 241 19.56 -16.43 -4.22
CA TRP A 241 19.60 -17.88 -4.40
C TRP A 241 20.26 -18.28 -5.72
N GLY A 242 19.96 -17.57 -6.81
CA GLY A 242 20.53 -17.82 -8.13
C GLY A 242 22.04 -17.61 -8.17
N GLU A 243 22.52 -16.51 -7.59
CA GLU A 243 23.96 -16.23 -7.47
C GLU A 243 24.67 -17.31 -6.64
N LYS A 244 24.11 -17.66 -5.47
CA LYS A 244 24.69 -18.67 -4.57
C LYS A 244 24.77 -20.06 -5.20
N ASN A 245 23.81 -20.42 -6.05
CA ASN A 245 23.71 -21.76 -6.63
C ASN A 245 24.24 -21.84 -8.07
N ASP A 246 24.79 -20.75 -8.62
CA ASP A 246 25.21 -20.64 -10.02
C ASP A 246 24.10 -21.02 -11.00
N VAL A 247 22.90 -20.48 -10.77
CA VAL A 247 21.70 -20.69 -11.60
C VAL A 247 21.25 -19.34 -12.16
N PRO A 248 21.21 -19.17 -13.49
CA PRO A 248 20.74 -17.92 -14.08
C PRO A 248 19.27 -17.66 -13.76
N ILE A 249 18.99 -16.48 -13.20
CA ILE A 249 17.65 -15.94 -12.94
C ILE A 249 17.38 -14.85 -13.98
N VAL A 250 16.55 -15.16 -14.97
CA VAL A 250 16.46 -14.36 -16.21
C VAL A 250 15.08 -13.73 -16.39
N ASN A 251 15.08 -12.40 -16.58
CA ASN A 251 13.92 -11.68 -17.09
C ASN A 251 13.85 -11.82 -18.61
N LEU A 252 12.83 -12.53 -19.13
CA LEU A 252 12.64 -12.76 -20.56
C LEU A 252 12.41 -11.47 -21.36
N LYS A 253 11.97 -10.37 -20.74
CA LYS A 253 11.90 -9.06 -21.40
C LYS A 253 13.28 -8.50 -21.76
N LYS A 254 14.31 -8.88 -21.02
CA LYS A 254 15.69 -8.39 -21.18
C LYS A 254 16.56 -9.31 -22.02
N THR A 255 16.01 -10.40 -22.58
CA THR A 255 16.72 -11.29 -23.49
C THR A 255 16.58 -10.83 -24.94
N GLY A 256 17.42 -11.39 -25.81
CA GLY A 256 17.19 -11.31 -27.25
C GLY A 256 15.88 -12.01 -27.63
N CYS A 257 15.01 -11.30 -28.33
CA CYS A 257 13.71 -11.78 -28.79
C CYS A 257 13.64 -11.87 -30.31
N VAL A 258 12.67 -12.62 -30.80
CA VAL A 258 12.38 -12.77 -32.23
C VAL A 258 10.89 -12.69 -32.47
N TYR A 259 10.49 -12.39 -33.70
CA TYR A 259 9.07 -12.46 -34.07
C TYR A 259 8.65 -13.93 -34.22
N PHE A 260 7.51 -14.25 -33.63
CA PHE A 260 6.92 -15.58 -33.63
C PHE A 260 5.52 -15.55 -34.23
N LYS A 261 5.29 -16.46 -35.18
CA LYS A 261 4.02 -16.66 -35.86
C LYS A 261 3.27 -17.81 -35.21
N PHE A 262 2.19 -17.47 -34.51
CA PHE A 262 1.26 -18.45 -33.95
C PHE A 262 0.40 -19.12 -35.04
N GLU A 263 -0.12 -20.30 -34.72
CA GLU A 263 -0.96 -21.10 -35.63
C GLU A 263 -2.28 -20.40 -35.97
N SER A 264 -2.85 -20.68 -37.15
CA SER A 264 -3.98 -19.92 -37.70
C SER A 264 -5.26 -19.95 -36.86
N PHE A 265 -5.49 -21.00 -36.07
CA PHE A 265 -6.63 -21.08 -35.15
C PHE A 265 -6.49 -20.15 -33.94
N ASN A 266 -5.27 -19.70 -33.65
CA ASN A 266 -4.98 -18.83 -32.53
C ASN A 266 -5.21 -17.37 -32.93
N ILE A 267 -5.87 -16.60 -32.05
CA ILE A 267 -6.12 -15.17 -32.24
C ILE A 267 -4.83 -14.36 -32.45
N LEU A 268 -3.72 -14.80 -31.85
CA LEU A 268 -2.40 -14.18 -31.98
C LEU A 268 -1.80 -14.29 -33.39
N SER A 269 -2.27 -15.21 -34.23
CA SER A 269 -1.74 -15.41 -35.60
C SER A 269 -1.89 -14.19 -36.51
N LYS A 270 -2.81 -13.27 -36.16
CA LYS A 270 -3.04 -12.01 -36.87
C LYS A 270 -2.04 -10.91 -36.50
N HIS A 271 -1.16 -11.18 -35.54
CA HIS A 271 -0.26 -10.20 -34.96
C HIS A 271 1.19 -10.69 -34.99
N ARG A 272 2.13 -9.76 -35.16
CA ARG A 272 3.56 -10.04 -35.01
C ARG A 272 3.92 -9.96 -33.53
N ILE A 273 4.04 -11.11 -32.89
CA ILE A 273 4.33 -11.20 -31.45
C ILE A 273 5.82 -11.48 -31.24
N ALA A 274 6.45 -10.73 -30.36
CA ALA A 274 7.84 -11.00 -29.97
C ALA A 274 7.89 -12.06 -28.86
N ILE A 275 8.80 -13.02 -28.98
CA ILE A 275 9.07 -14.07 -27.98
C ILE A 275 10.58 -14.14 -27.72
N SER A 276 10.95 -14.43 -26.48
CA SER A 276 12.35 -14.65 -26.10
C SER A 276 12.96 -15.80 -26.90
N LYS A 277 14.12 -15.56 -27.51
CA LYS A 277 14.86 -16.59 -28.25
C LYS A 277 15.26 -17.76 -27.33
N LEU A 278 15.44 -17.49 -26.03
CA LEU A 278 15.70 -18.50 -25.01
C LEU A 278 14.60 -19.58 -24.95
N LEU A 279 13.32 -19.21 -25.14
CA LEU A 279 12.21 -20.17 -25.13
C LEU A 279 12.17 -21.04 -26.38
N ILE A 280 12.62 -20.49 -27.52
CA ILE A 280 12.70 -21.23 -28.79
C ILE A 280 13.83 -22.24 -28.72
N ASP A 281 14.96 -21.83 -28.15
CA ASP A 281 16.17 -22.66 -28.05
C ASP A 281 16.12 -23.68 -26.92
N ALA A 282 15.22 -23.51 -25.96
CA ALA A 282 15.02 -24.44 -24.85
C ALA A 282 14.76 -25.85 -25.36
N ASP A 283 15.59 -26.80 -24.94
CA ASP A 283 15.41 -28.22 -25.22
C ASP A 283 14.27 -28.80 -24.39
N VAL A 284 14.11 -28.30 -23.17
CA VAL A 284 13.07 -28.70 -22.21
C VAL A 284 12.50 -27.44 -21.57
N ILE A 285 11.17 -27.36 -21.52
CA ILE A 285 10.46 -26.30 -20.80
C ILE A 285 9.72 -26.95 -19.63
N ILE A 286 9.97 -26.47 -18.41
CA ILE A 286 9.27 -26.88 -17.20
C ILE A 286 8.42 -25.71 -16.71
N SER A 287 7.09 -25.86 -16.67
CA SER A 287 6.22 -24.88 -16.03
C SER A 287 6.12 -25.19 -14.54
N PHE A 288 6.52 -24.24 -13.70
CA PHE A 288 6.55 -24.41 -12.24
C PHE A 288 5.75 -23.31 -11.51
N PRO A 289 4.41 -23.29 -11.62
CA PRO A 289 3.56 -22.33 -10.91
C PRO A 289 3.35 -22.67 -9.43
N THR A 290 2.93 -21.67 -8.66
CA THR A 290 2.23 -21.90 -7.38
C THR A 290 0.76 -22.19 -7.62
N MET A 291 0.19 -23.09 -6.83
CA MET A 291 -1.23 -23.43 -6.85
C MET A 291 -2.06 -22.30 -6.23
N LYS A 292 -2.75 -21.50 -7.05
CA LYS A 292 -3.58 -20.40 -6.51
C LYS A 292 -4.82 -20.05 -7.32
N THR A 293 -5.79 -19.44 -6.66
CA THR A 293 -6.97 -18.82 -7.29
C THR A 293 -6.60 -17.52 -8.02
N HIS A 294 -7.45 -17.10 -8.95
CA HIS A 294 -7.29 -15.87 -9.72
C HIS A 294 -8.63 -15.24 -10.08
N LEU A 295 -8.76 -13.92 -9.92
CA LEU A 295 -10.00 -13.21 -10.18
C LEU A 295 -10.52 -13.33 -11.63
N LEU A 296 -9.64 -13.24 -12.63
CA LEU A 296 -10.07 -13.15 -14.04
C LEU A 296 -10.14 -14.48 -14.79
N THR A 297 -9.41 -15.48 -14.32
CA THR A 297 -9.18 -16.76 -15.02
C THR A 297 -9.46 -17.94 -14.09
N ASN A 298 -10.08 -17.67 -12.93
CA ASN A 298 -10.39 -18.55 -11.82
C ASN A 298 -9.17 -19.12 -11.07
N VAL A 299 -8.11 -19.50 -11.80
CA VAL A 299 -6.89 -20.11 -11.27
C VAL A 299 -5.63 -19.53 -11.92
N THR A 300 -4.50 -19.62 -11.24
CA THR A 300 -3.16 -19.49 -11.80
C THR A 300 -2.42 -20.79 -11.57
N LEU A 301 -2.20 -21.54 -12.65
CA LEU A 301 -1.58 -22.86 -12.67
C LEU A 301 -0.62 -22.93 -13.89
N GLY A 302 -0.36 -24.12 -14.42
CA GLY A 302 0.67 -24.39 -15.41
C GLY A 302 0.44 -23.68 -16.73
N MET A 303 -0.81 -23.65 -17.21
CA MET A 303 -1.18 -23.02 -18.47
C MET A 303 -1.00 -21.51 -18.42
N LYS A 304 -1.57 -20.87 -17.39
CA LYS A 304 -1.48 -19.42 -17.19
C LYS A 304 -0.06 -18.96 -16.81
N ASN A 305 0.75 -19.82 -16.21
CA ASN A 305 2.14 -19.51 -15.93
C ASN A 305 2.97 -19.31 -17.21
N MET A 306 2.66 -20.06 -18.29
CA MET A 306 3.28 -19.85 -19.59
C MET A 306 2.88 -18.54 -20.25
N TYR A 307 1.67 -18.01 -20.00
CA TYR A 307 1.33 -16.64 -20.38
C TYR A 307 2.28 -15.61 -19.74
N GLY A 308 2.81 -15.92 -18.54
CA GLY A 308 3.85 -15.12 -17.88
C GLY A 308 5.15 -14.97 -18.69
N THR A 309 5.38 -15.77 -19.73
CA THR A 309 6.63 -15.75 -20.51
C THR A 309 6.68 -14.68 -21.60
N PHE A 310 5.55 -14.03 -21.94
CA PHE A 310 5.57 -12.93 -22.91
C PHE A 310 6.55 -11.84 -22.44
N PRO A 311 7.53 -11.44 -23.28
CA PRO A 311 8.63 -10.54 -22.90
C PRO A 311 8.18 -9.08 -22.86
N THR A 312 7.17 -8.75 -22.05
CA THR A 312 6.58 -7.41 -21.96
C THR A 312 5.93 -7.19 -20.60
N GLY A 313 6.00 -5.97 -20.06
CA GLY A 313 5.20 -5.56 -18.90
C GLY A 313 3.76 -5.19 -19.27
N GLU A 314 3.51 -4.81 -20.53
CA GLU A 314 2.19 -4.37 -21.02
C GLU A 314 1.29 -5.55 -21.41
N LYS A 315 1.22 -6.57 -20.54
CA LYS A 315 0.45 -7.80 -20.80
C LYS A 315 -1.07 -7.55 -20.84
N ALA A 316 -1.56 -6.43 -20.29
CA ALA A 316 -2.97 -6.04 -20.35
C ALA A 316 -3.53 -6.02 -21.79
N LYS A 317 -2.70 -5.70 -22.79
CA LYS A 317 -3.12 -5.70 -24.21
C LYS A 317 -3.65 -7.05 -24.69
N PHE A 318 -3.22 -8.16 -24.07
CA PHE A 318 -3.68 -9.49 -24.45
C PHE A 318 -5.11 -9.79 -23.96
N HIS A 319 -5.65 -9.03 -23.01
CA HIS A 319 -7.04 -9.16 -22.59
C HIS A 319 -8.01 -8.78 -23.72
N GLU A 320 -7.62 -7.87 -24.63
CA GLU A 320 -8.42 -7.50 -25.81
C GLU A 320 -8.66 -8.70 -26.75
N PHE A 321 -7.72 -9.65 -26.78
CA PHE A 321 -7.83 -10.85 -27.62
C PHE A 321 -8.58 -12.00 -26.95
N GLY A 322 -9.04 -11.80 -25.71
CA GLY A 322 -9.57 -12.85 -24.83
C GLY A 322 -8.42 -13.62 -24.18
N ILE A 323 -8.19 -13.36 -22.89
CA ILE A 323 -7.04 -13.89 -22.15
C ILE A 323 -6.94 -15.42 -22.21
N GLU A 324 -8.09 -16.11 -22.11
CA GLU A 324 -8.21 -17.56 -22.19
C GLU A 324 -7.65 -18.11 -23.52
N LYS A 325 -8.00 -17.47 -24.65
CA LYS A 325 -7.53 -17.86 -25.99
C LYS A 325 -6.04 -17.61 -26.16
N VAL A 326 -5.53 -16.53 -25.58
CA VAL A 326 -4.10 -16.21 -25.56
C VAL A 326 -3.32 -17.26 -24.77
N ILE A 327 -3.84 -17.69 -23.61
CA ILE A 327 -3.25 -18.76 -22.80
C ILE A 327 -3.16 -20.06 -23.61
N VAL A 328 -4.27 -20.52 -24.19
CA VAL A 328 -4.29 -21.74 -25.01
C VAL A 328 -3.36 -21.63 -26.22
N GLY A 329 -3.33 -20.45 -26.81
CA GLY A 329 -2.44 -20.11 -27.90
C GLY A 329 -0.96 -20.22 -27.57
N MET A 330 -0.58 -19.74 -26.38
CA MET A 330 0.78 -19.87 -25.85
C MET A 330 1.14 -21.33 -25.59
N ILE A 331 0.23 -22.10 -24.99
CA ILE A 331 0.44 -23.53 -24.71
C ILE A 331 0.55 -24.35 -25.98
N SER A 332 -0.17 -24.00 -27.03
CA SER A 332 -0.06 -24.69 -28.34
C SER A 332 1.33 -24.55 -28.95
N ALA A 333 1.94 -23.37 -28.80
CA ALA A 333 3.26 -23.06 -29.37
C ALA A 333 4.42 -23.52 -28.48
N PHE A 334 4.29 -23.35 -27.16
CA PHE A 334 5.32 -23.61 -26.16
C PHE A 334 4.79 -24.53 -25.07
N THR A 335 4.31 -25.70 -25.45
CA THR A 335 3.80 -26.72 -24.52
C THR A 335 4.94 -27.15 -23.57
N PRO A 336 4.77 -27.03 -22.24
CA PRO A 336 5.77 -27.53 -21.30
C PRO A 336 5.99 -29.04 -21.47
N THR A 337 7.26 -29.46 -21.40
CA THR A 337 7.64 -30.88 -21.35
C THR A 337 7.23 -31.52 -20.02
N LEU A 338 7.27 -30.72 -18.95
CA LEU A 338 6.88 -31.11 -17.61
C LEU A 338 6.19 -29.92 -16.93
N THR A 339 5.11 -30.19 -16.21
CA THR A 339 4.42 -29.21 -15.38
C THR A 339 4.48 -29.67 -13.93
N ILE A 340 4.98 -28.81 -13.05
CA ILE A 340 5.07 -29.07 -11.61
C ILE A 340 4.33 -27.95 -10.88
N ILE A 341 3.21 -28.25 -10.24
CA ILE A 341 2.43 -27.25 -9.52
C ILE A 341 2.81 -27.32 -8.04
N ASP A 342 3.32 -26.20 -7.53
CA ASP A 342 3.69 -26.01 -6.12
C ASP A 342 2.47 -25.66 -5.28
N GLY A 343 1.91 -26.65 -4.59
CA GLY A 343 0.90 -26.47 -3.54
C GLY A 343 1.48 -26.67 -2.15
N SER A 344 2.80 -26.58 -1.95
CA SER A 344 3.40 -26.65 -0.60
C SER A 344 2.77 -25.58 0.30
N ILE A 345 2.77 -24.35 -0.19
CA ILE A 345 1.92 -23.25 0.25
C ILE A 345 1.27 -22.68 -1.01
N GLY A 346 -0.04 -22.87 -1.16
CA GLY A 346 -0.86 -22.28 -2.21
C GLY A 346 -1.53 -20.97 -1.77
N GLY A 347 -2.36 -20.39 -2.64
CA GLY A 347 -3.07 -19.15 -2.36
C GLY A 347 -4.55 -19.19 -2.77
N GLU A 348 -5.46 -18.87 -1.85
CA GLU A 348 -6.90 -18.78 -2.11
C GLU A 348 -7.43 -17.34 -1.98
N SER A 349 -8.75 -17.13 -2.07
CA SER A 349 -9.42 -15.82 -2.03
C SER A 349 -9.21 -14.98 -3.31
N ILE A 350 -9.17 -13.65 -3.19
CA ILE A 350 -9.15 -12.68 -4.29
C ILE A 350 -7.69 -12.48 -4.77
N GLY A 351 -7.13 -13.54 -5.33
CA GLY A 351 -5.88 -13.50 -6.07
C GLY A 351 -5.99 -12.64 -7.35
N PRO A 352 -4.88 -12.10 -7.87
CA PRO A 352 -3.51 -12.56 -7.59
C PRO A 352 -2.75 -11.77 -6.50
N LEU A 353 -3.25 -10.62 -6.06
CA LEU A 353 -2.55 -9.73 -5.11
C LEU A 353 -2.99 -9.89 -3.65
N SER A 354 -4.26 -10.25 -3.43
CA SER A 354 -4.85 -10.44 -2.10
C SER A 354 -5.18 -11.92 -1.87
N CYS A 355 -4.17 -12.78 -2.04
CA CYS A 355 -4.33 -14.21 -1.76
C CYS A 355 -4.14 -14.52 -0.28
N ARG A 356 -4.92 -15.47 0.24
CA ARG A 356 -4.73 -16.06 1.57
C ARG A 356 -3.90 -17.34 1.44
N PRO A 357 -2.79 -17.51 2.18
CA PRO A 357 -1.99 -18.72 2.11
C PRO A 357 -2.77 -19.98 2.51
N VAL A 358 -2.50 -21.10 1.83
CA VAL A 358 -3.05 -22.43 2.14
C VAL A 358 -1.91 -23.44 2.18
N ASN A 359 -1.61 -24.00 3.35
CA ASN A 359 -0.57 -25.02 3.51
C ASN A 359 -1.08 -26.39 3.04
N ALA A 360 -1.24 -26.56 1.72
CA ALA A 360 -1.72 -27.81 1.17
C ALA A 360 -0.62 -28.90 1.19
N ASN A 361 0.65 -28.55 1.41
CA ASN A 361 1.76 -29.52 1.47
C ASN A 361 1.80 -30.46 0.25
N LEU A 362 1.37 -29.96 -0.91
CA LEU A 362 1.06 -30.77 -2.09
C LEU A 362 1.98 -30.42 -3.25
N ILE A 363 2.48 -31.41 -3.98
CA ILE A 363 3.12 -31.22 -5.28
C ILE A 363 2.38 -32.06 -6.32
N ILE A 364 2.04 -31.44 -7.44
CA ILE A 364 1.47 -32.13 -8.60
C ILE A 364 2.53 -32.10 -9.71
N ALA A 365 2.84 -33.24 -10.31
CA ALA A 365 3.76 -33.32 -11.44
C ALA A 365 3.12 -34.09 -12.59
N SER A 366 3.22 -33.54 -13.81
CA SER A 366 2.62 -34.13 -15.01
C SER A 366 3.42 -33.82 -16.27
N ASN A 367 3.45 -34.75 -17.21
CA ASN A 367 3.93 -34.51 -18.57
C ASN A 367 2.89 -33.84 -19.50
N ASP A 368 1.68 -33.62 -19.01
CA ASP A 368 0.61 -32.88 -19.68
C ASP A 368 0.12 -31.75 -18.77
N VAL A 369 0.27 -30.51 -19.25
CA VAL A 369 -0.10 -29.29 -18.53
C VAL A 369 -1.61 -29.18 -18.31
N VAL A 370 -2.42 -29.67 -19.25
CA VAL A 370 -3.89 -29.65 -19.15
C VAL A 370 -4.35 -30.63 -18.07
N ALA A 371 -3.72 -31.80 -17.98
CA ALA A 371 -4.02 -32.79 -16.95
C ALA A 371 -3.63 -32.28 -15.54
N ALA A 372 -2.45 -31.65 -15.41
CA ALA A 372 -2.03 -31.05 -14.14
C ALA A 372 -2.98 -29.94 -13.70
N ASP A 373 -3.31 -29.02 -14.60
CA ASP A 373 -4.19 -27.89 -14.28
C ASP A 373 -5.61 -28.35 -13.97
N ALA A 374 -6.11 -29.40 -14.63
CA ALA A 374 -7.42 -29.98 -14.36
C ALA A 374 -7.48 -30.58 -12.95
N ILE A 375 -6.46 -31.36 -12.56
CA ILE A 375 -6.37 -31.94 -11.22
C ILE A 375 -6.23 -30.86 -10.15
N ALA A 376 -5.32 -29.90 -10.34
CA ALA A 376 -5.16 -28.80 -9.39
C ALA A 376 -6.45 -27.99 -9.24
N SER A 377 -7.18 -27.75 -10.33
CA SER A 377 -8.49 -27.09 -10.31
C SER A 377 -9.50 -27.85 -9.45
N GLN A 378 -9.57 -29.19 -9.59
CA GLN A 378 -10.44 -30.03 -8.75
C GLN A 378 -10.07 -29.97 -7.27
N ILE A 379 -8.77 -29.97 -6.93
CA ILE A 379 -8.29 -29.87 -5.54
C ILE A 379 -8.59 -28.48 -4.95
N ILE A 380 -8.58 -27.41 -5.75
CA ILE A 380 -9.06 -26.09 -5.34
C ILE A 380 -10.60 -26.11 -5.13
N GLY A 381 -11.32 -26.94 -5.87
CA GLY A 381 -12.78 -27.05 -5.83
C GLY A 381 -13.49 -26.42 -7.02
N TYR A 382 -12.80 -26.28 -8.16
CA TYR A 382 -13.39 -25.94 -9.45
C TYR A 382 -13.67 -27.19 -10.26
N ASP A 383 -14.72 -27.15 -11.08
CA ASP A 383 -14.86 -28.11 -12.16
C ASP A 383 -13.99 -27.64 -13.34
N PRO A 384 -12.98 -28.43 -13.77
CA PRO A 384 -12.01 -27.98 -14.77
C PRO A 384 -12.60 -27.77 -16.17
N GLN A 385 -13.73 -28.41 -16.50
CA GLN A 385 -14.35 -28.29 -17.82
C GLN A 385 -15.42 -27.20 -17.86
N THR A 386 -16.10 -26.94 -16.74
CA THR A 386 -17.16 -25.91 -16.70
C THR A 386 -16.69 -24.57 -16.19
N ASP A 387 -15.75 -24.56 -15.24
CA ASP A 387 -15.36 -23.33 -14.55
C ASP A 387 -14.08 -22.70 -15.12
N ILE A 388 -13.26 -23.47 -15.86
CA ILE A 388 -11.95 -23.04 -16.35
C ILE A 388 -11.90 -23.07 -17.89
N GLU A 389 -12.15 -21.90 -18.50
CA GLU A 389 -12.36 -21.78 -19.94
C GLU A 389 -11.12 -22.18 -20.78
N HIS A 390 -9.90 -21.82 -20.39
CA HIS A 390 -8.68 -22.23 -21.10
C HIS A 390 -8.44 -23.74 -21.07
N ILE A 391 -8.81 -24.45 -19.99
CA ILE A 391 -8.69 -25.92 -19.93
C ILE A 391 -9.65 -26.54 -20.95
N LYS A 392 -10.91 -26.11 -20.94
CA LYS A 392 -11.92 -26.55 -21.91
C LYS A 392 -11.46 -26.34 -23.36
N GLN A 393 -11.00 -25.13 -23.69
CA GLN A 393 -10.52 -24.81 -25.05
C GLN A 393 -9.29 -25.64 -25.44
N ALA A 394 -8.36 -25.90 -24.53
CA ALA A 394 -7.19 -26.73 -24.83
C ALA A 394 -7.57 -28.20 -25.11
N ILE A 395 -8.59 -28.73 -24.43
CA ILE A 395 -9.14 -30.07 -24.71
C ILE A 395 -9.80 -30.09 -26.11
N GLU A 396 -10.65 -29.11 -26.42
CA GLU A 396 -11.32 -28.99 -27.72
C GLU A 396 -10.32 -28.91 -28.89
N LEU A 397 -9.21 -28.18 -28.69
CA LEU A 397 -8.12 -28.04 -29.65
C LEU A 397 -7.11 -29.20 -29.64
N LYS A 398 -7.29 -30.19 -28.75
CA LYS A 398 -6.40 -31.36 -28.59
C LYS A 398 -4.94 -30.98 -28.31
N VAL A 399 -4.76 -29.92 -27.52
CA VAL A 399 -3.45 -29.42 -27.07
C VAL A 399 -2.99 -30.14 -25.78
N GLY A 400 -3.92 -30.82 -25.10
CA GLY A 400 -3.67 -31.73 -23.98
C GLY A 400 -4.93 -32.51 -23.65
N LYS A 401 -4.86 -33.36 -22.62
CA LYS A 401 -5.99 -34.19 -22.16
C LYS A 401 -6.32 -33.90 -20.70
N THR A 402 -7.58 -34.14 -20.34
CA THR A 402 -7.95 -34.31 -18.92
C THR A 402 -7.79 -35.77 -18.52
N VAL A 403 -7.63 -36.01 -17.22
CA VAL A 403 -7.61 -37.34 -16.62
C VAL A 403 -8.76 -37.47 -15.64
N ASN A 404 -9.33 -38.67 -15.54
CA ASN A 404 -10.31 -38.95 -14.51
C ASN A 404 -9.59 -39.01 -13.16
N PHE A 405 -9.84 -38.03 -12.30
CA PHE A 405 -9.19 -37.90 -11.00
C PHE A 405 -10.24 -37.80 -9.89
N SER A 406 -9.94 -38.43 -8.76
CA SER A 406 -10.66 -38.33 -7.51
C SER A 406 -9.70 -37.84 -6.44
N LEU A 407 -10.18 -36.99 -5.51
CA LEU A 407 -9.39 -36.51 -4.37
C LEU A 407 -8.82 -37.65 -3.52
N SER A 408 -9.43 -38.84 -3.54
CA SER A 408 -8.92 -40.03 -2.86
C SER A 408 -7.63 -40.61 -3.47
N GLN A 409 -7.21 -40.13 -4.64
CA GLN A 409 -5.98 -40.55 -5.31
C GLN A 409 -4.77 -39.67 -4.93
N ILE A 410 -4.95 -38.67 -4.07
CA ILE A 410 -3.84 -37.92 -3.48
C ILE A 410 -3.03 -38.89 -2.60
N GLU A 411 -1.75 -39.09 -2.92
CA GLU A 411 -0.88 -39.93 -2.11
C GLU A 411 -0.36 -39.11 -0.92
N GLY A 412 -0.80 -39.45 0.30
CA GLY A 412 -0.43 -38.77 1.55
C GLY A 412 -1.65 -38.55 2.44
N ASP A 413 -1.50 -37.72 3.47
CA ASP A 413 -2.58 -37.43 4.40
C ASP A 413 -3.73 -36.67 3.73
N SER A 414 -4.96 -36.91 4.19
CA SER A 414 -6.11 -36.11 3.76
C SER A 414 -6.01 -34.69 4.31
N TYR A 415 -6.55 -33.73 3.57
CA TYR A 415 -6.58 -32.34 4.01
C TYR A 415 -7.98 -31.79 3.93
N GLU A 416 -8.40 -31.13 5.01
CA GLU A 416 -9.77 -30.65 5.14
C GLU A 416 -10.16 -29.72 3.99
N LYS A 417 -9.26 -28.90 3.44
CA LYS A 417 -9.64 -27.95 2.38
C LYS A 417 -9.70 -28.55 0.98
N ASP A 418 -9.39 -29.83 0.77
CA ASP A 418 -9.45 -30.42 -0.57
C ASP A 418 -10.85 -30.29 -1.17
N GLY A 419 -10.93 -29.69 -2.36
CA GLY A 419 -12.18 -29.41 -3.07
C GLY A 419 -12.98 -28.21 -2.53
N GLN A 420 -12.48 -27.49 -1.53
CA GLN A 420 -13.22 -26.42 -0.86
C GLN A 420 -12.36 -25.21 -0.48
N TRP A 421 -11.43 -24.82 -1.36
CA TRP A 421 -10.72 -23.55 -1.19
C TRP A 421 -11.70 -22.38 -1.31
N VAL A 422 -11.36 -21.26 -0.69
CA VAL A 422 -12.12 -20.02 -0.81
C VAL A 422 -11.90 -19.44 -2.21
N LYS A 423 -12.94 -19.49 -3.04
CA LYS A 423 -12.92 -18.99 -4.42
C LYS A 423 -13.42 -17.54 -4.48
N PRO A 424 -12.93 -16.71 -5.43
CA PRO A 424 -13.56 -15.44 -5.76
C PRO A 424 -15.06 -15.63 -6.09
N ASP A 425 -15.89 -14.66 -5.70
CA ASP A 425 -17.31 -14.69 -6.04
C ASP A 425 -17.49 -14.56 -7.57
N PRO A 426 -18.17 -15.51 -8.24
CA PRO A 426 -18.34 -15.48 -9.69
C PRO A 426 -18.96 -14.19 -10.22
N ALA A 427 -19.89 -13.56 -9.48
CA ALA A 427 -20.49 -12.29 -9.89
C ALA A 427 -19.49 -11.13 -9.85
N VAL A 428 -18.50 -11.18 -8.95
CA VAL A 428 -17.42 -10.19 -8.89
C VAL A 428 -16.48 -10.39 -10.08
N CYS A 429 -16.14 -11.63 -10.42
CA CYS A 429 -15.31 -11.95 -11.59
C CYS A 429 -15.94 -11.46 -12.90
N GLU A 430 -17.23 -11.76 -13.11
CA GLU A 430 -17.98 -11.37 -14.31
C GLU A 430 -18.07 -9.84 -14.43
N SER A 431 -18.45 -9.16 -13.35
CA SER A 431 -18.54 -7.69 -13.31
C SER A 431 -17.20 -7.02 -13.63
N TYR A 432 -16.09 -7.56 -13.11
CA TYR A 432 -14.76 -7.01 -13.36
C TYR A 432 -14.33 -7.22 -14.82
N ASN A 433 -14.60 -8.40 -15.39
CA ASN A 433 -14.30 -8.69 -16.79
C ASN A 433 -15.09 -7.80 -17.76
N GLU A 434 -16.38 -7.56 -17.49
CA GLU A 434 -17.20 -6.64 -18.28
C GLU A 434 -16.68 -5.20 -18.19
N LEU A 435 -16.37 -4.73 -16.99
CA LEU A 435 -15.86 -3.38 -16.76
C LEU A 435 -14.49 -3.17 -17.43
N LEU A 436 -13.57 -4.12 -17.28
CA LEU A 436 -12.27 -4.09 -17.93
C LEU A 436 -12.40 -4.10 -19.46
N SER A 437 -13.27 -4.95 -20.01
CA SER A 437 -13.49 -5.05 -21.45
C SER A 437 -14.10 -3.78 -22.04
N ALA A 438 -15.08 -3.19 -21.36
CA ALA A 438 -15.69 -1.93 -21.77
C ALA A 438 -14.68 -0.77 -21.69
N PHE A 439 -13.86 -0.74 -20.64
CA PHE A 439 -12.88 0.32 -20.44
C PHE A 439 -11.71 0.24 -21.44
N LEU A 440 -11.24 -0.96 -21.78
CA LEU A 440 -10.14 -1.15 -22.75
C LEU A 440 -10.49 -0.77 -24.20
N GLN A 441 -11.79 -0.60 -24.52
CA GLN A 441 -12.24 -0.11 -25.83
C GLN A 441 -12.02 1.39 -26.03
N PHE A 442 -11.75 2.17 -24.96
CA PHE A 442 -11.47 3.60 -25.09
C PHE A 442 -10.05 3.86 -25.62
N PRO A 443 -9.88 4.77 -26.60
CA PRO A 443 -8.56 5.20 -27.07
C PRO A 443 -7.72 5.76 -25.91
N GLY A 444 -6.52 5.24 -25.69
CA GLY A 444 -5.63 5.66 -24.60
C GLY A 444 -5.87 4.99 -23.24
N ALA A 445 -6.99 4.28 -23.05
CA ALA A 445 -7.27 3.53 -21.82
C ALA A 445 -6.22 2.45 -21.54
N LYS A 446 -5.57 1.91 -22.59
CA LYS A 446 -4.48 0.92 -22.49
C LYS A 446 -3.29 1.39 -21.66
N LYS A 447 -2.95 2.68 -21.74
CA LYS A 447 -1.87 3.28 -20.93
C LYS A 447 -2.36 3.64 -19.53
N PHE A 448 -3.60 4.14 -19.44
CA PHE A 448 -4.23 4.52 -18.18
C PHE A 448 -4.55 3.33 -17.25
N THR A 449 -4.99 2.18 -17.78
CA THR A 449 -5.27 0.98 -16.96
C THR A 449 -4.02 0.37 -16.36
N ASN A 450 -2.91 0.33 -17.10
CA ASN A 450 -1.63 -0.14 -16.55
C ASN A 450 -1.21 0.76 -15.37
N ALA A 451 -1.38 2.07 -15.50
CA ALA A 451 -1.06 3.03 -14.44
C ALA A 451 -2.07 3.07 -13.27
N ALA A 452 -3.37 2.86 -13.55
CA ALA A 452 -4.43 2.81 -12.54
C ALA A 452 -4.42 1.47 -11.77
N ALA A 453 -4.09 0.36 -12.44
CA ALA A 453 -3.84 -0.93 -11.79
C ALA A 453 -2.60 -0.86 -10.89
N ASP A 454 -1.54 -0.19 -11.35
CA ASP A 454 -0.33 0.10 -10.55
C ASP A 454 -0.63 0.91 -9.29
N PHE A 455 -1.54 1.89 -9.38
CA PHE A 455 -1.88 2.82 -8.31
C PHE A 455 -2.94 2.30 -7.33
N VAL A 456 -4.04 1.74 -7.84
CA VAL A 456 -5.24 1.38 -7.05
C VAL A 456 -5.20 -0.07 -6.56
N LEU A 457 -4.59 -0.99 -7.32
CA LEU A 457 -4.69 -2.42 -7.02
C LEU A 457 -3.44 -3.01 -6.38
N TYR A 458 -2.25 -2.44 -6.62
CA TYR A 458 -1.01 -2.96 -6.02
C TYR A 458 -0.60 -2.16 -4.78
N ASP A 459 -0.36 -0.85 -4.91
CA ASP A 459 0.15 -0.05 -3.79
C ASP A 459 -0.89 0.06 -2.66
N LEU A 460 -2.16 0.34 -3.00
CA LEU A 460 -3.28 0.31 -2.04
C LEU A 460 -3.49 -1.09 -1.43
N ALA A 461 -3.56 -2.17 -2.23
CA ALA A 461 -3.77 -3.52 -1.68
C ALA A 461 -2.54 -4.09 -0.93
N SER A 462 -1.36 -3.49 -1.09
CA SER A 462 -0.16 -3.85 -0.32
C SER A 462 -0.13 -3.24 1.08
N PHE A 463 -0.98 -2.24 1.37
CA PHE A 463 -1.17 -1.73 2.72
C PHE A 463 -2.08 -2.68 3.52
N PRO A 464 -1.64 -3.17 4.70
CA PRO A 464 -2.37 -4.19 5.48
C PRO A 464 -3.84 -3.84 5.78
N PHE A 465 -4.13 -2.57 6.02
CA PHE A 465 -5.50 -2.09 6.28
C PHE A 465 -6.39 -2.09 5.03
N VAL A 466 -5.83 -1.81 3.85
CA VAL A 466 -6.58 -1.68 2.60
C VAL A 466 -6.75 -3.02 1.89
N ALA A 467 -5.82 -3.97 2.08
CA ALA A 467 -5.95 -5.34 1.59
C ALA A 467 -7.28 -5.99 2.01
N ASN A 468 -7.75 -5.69 3.22
CA ASN A 468 -9.00 -6.21 3.79
C ASN A 468 -10.24 -5.40 3.39
N ILE A 469 -10.08 -4.14 2.97
CA ILE A 469 -11.17 -3.25 2.54
C ILE A 469 -11.40 -3.33 1.03
N THR A 470 -10.37 -3.67 0.26
CA THR A 470 -10.40 -3.71 -1.21
C THR A 470 -11.56 -4.56 -1.76
N PRO A 471 -11.86 -5.77 -1.21
CA PRO A 471 -13.02 -6.55 -1.64
C PRO A 471 -14.36 -5.84 -1.41
N VAL A 472 -14.50 -5.18 -0.24
CA VAL A 472 -15.71 -4.45 0.16
C VAL A 472 -15.88 -3.20 -0.70
N PHE A 473 -14.81 -2.45 -0.93
CA PHE A 473 -14.79 -1.27 -1.79
C PHE A 473 -15.10 -1.62 -3.25
N LEU A 474 -14.51 -2.69 -3.80
CA LEU A 474 -14.80 -3.15 -5.16
C LEU A 474 -16.26 -3.62 -5.31
N GLY A 475 -16.83 -4.26 -4.29
CA GLY A 475 -18.25 -4.61 -4.26
C GLY A 475 -19.16 -3.38 -4.29
N VAL A 476 -18.89 -2.39 -3.42
CA VAL A 476 -19.66 -1.14 -3.35
C VAL A 476 -19.52 -0.31 -4.63
N PHE A 477 -18.32 -0.23 -5.20
CA PHE A 477 -18.04 0.46 -6.45
C PHE A 477 -18.76 -0.20 -7.64
N SER A 478 -18.76 -1.53 -7.71
CA SER A 478 -19.50 -2.31 -8.72
C SER A 478 -21.01 -2.08 -8.62
N ASP A 479 -21.56 -2.05 -7.40
CA ASP A 479 -22.98 -1.75 -7.19
C ASP A 479 -23.36 -0.33 -7.62
N ALA A 480 -22.50 0.65 -7.34
CA ALA A 480 -22.68 2.04 -7.75
C ALA A 480 -22.58 2.21 -9.28
N LEU A 481 -21.56 1.64 -9.92
CA LEU A 481 -21.34 1.71 -11.37
C LEU A 481 -22.38 0.90 -12.14
N GLY A 482 -22.78 -0.27 -11.64
CA GLY A 482 -23.88 -1.06 -12.17
C GLY A 482 -25.23 -0.34 -12.03
N GLY A 483 -25.37 0.56 -11.05
CA GLY A 483 -26.48 1.52 -10.95
C GLY A 483 -26.43 2.59 -12.05
N VAL A 484 -25.26 3.19 -12.27
CA VAL A 484 -25.05 4.20 -13.33
C VAL A 484 -25.23 3.62 -14.73
N LEU A 485 -24.66 2.44 -15.02
CA LEU A 485 -24.80 1.77 -16.32
C LEU A 485 -26.25 1.33 -16.59
N ARG A 486 -27.05 1.03 -15.55
CA ARG A 486 -28.49 0.77 -15.68
C ARG A 486 -29.28 2.02 -16.10
N ILE A 487 -28.83 3.21 -15.69
CA ILE A 487 -29.40 4.49 -16.11
C ILE A 487 -29.09 4.75 -17.59
N PHE A 488 -27.92 4.33 -18.07
CA PHE A 488 -27.52 4.49 -19.48
C PHE A 488 -28.09 3.42 -20.43
N ASN A 489 -28.27 2.16 -19.98
CA ASN A 489 -28.60 1.03 -20.88
C ASN A 489 -30.03 0.47 -20.76
N GLY A 490 -30.91 1.03 -19.92
CA GLY A 490 -32.36 0.90 -20.06
C GLY A 490 -32.98 -0.51 -20.02
N LYS A 491 -32.35 -1.54 -19.43
CA LYS A 491 -33.00 -2.86 -19.24
C LYS A 491 -32.75 -3.49 -17.87
N PRO A 492 -33.81 -3.90 -17.13
CA PRO A 492 -33.67 -4.65 -15.88
C PRO A 492 -33.73 -6.18 -16.12
N ARG A 493 -32.87 -6.94 -15.43
CA ARG A 493 -33.05 -8.39 -15.21
C ARG A 493 -33.09 -8.73 -13.71
N GLY A 494 -34.21 -9.32 -13.27
CA GLY A 494 -34.31 -10.36 -12.23
C GLY A 494 -34.16 -10.00 -10.74
N GLY A 495 -35.22 -9.50 -10.10
CA GLY A 495 -35.24 -9.07 -8.68
C GLY A 495 -35.53 -10.12 -7.58
N ARG A 496 -35.33 -11.43 -7.78
CA ARG A 496 -35.68 -12.44 -6.74
C ARG A 496 -34.50 -13.13 -6.02
N LYS A 497 -33.26 -13.10 -6.55
CA LYS A 497 -32.09 -13.72 -5.89
C LYS A 497 -31.41 -12.84 -4.83
N ARG A 498 -31.63 -11.51 -4.84
CA ARG A 498 -30.92 -10.52 -4.01
C ARG A 498 -31.34 -10.47 -2.54
N LYS A 499 -32.61 -10.73 -2.22
CA LYS A 499 -33.13 -10.58 -0.84
C LYS A 499 -32.57 -11.61 0.15
N ARG A 500 -32.23 -12.81 -0.35
CA ARG A 500 -31.62 -13.90 0.43
C ARG A 500 -30.13 -13.69 0.75
N LEU A 501 -29.43 -12.85 -0.01
CA LEU A 501 -28.00 -12.58 0.21
C LEU A 501 -27.76 -11.54 1.31
N SER A 502 -28.56 -10.47 1.33
CA SER A 502 -28.43 -9.41 2.35
C SER A 502 -28.75 -9.89 3.76
N GLU A 503 -29.65 -10.86 3.91
CA GLU A 503 -30.00 -11.45 5.20
C GLU A 503 -28.88 -12.37 5.73
N LYS A 504 -28.27 -13.20 4.87
CA LYS A 504 -27.13 -14.06 5.26
C LYS A 504 -25.84 -13.29 5.58
N PHE A 505 -25.64 -12.12 4.97
CA PHE A 505 -24.48 -11.26 5.28
C PHE A 505 -24.61 -10.57 6.64
N ARG A 506 -25.84 -10.21 7.04
CA ARG A 506 -26.11 -9.61 8.36
C ARG A 506 -25.91 -10.60 9.51
N GLU A 507 -26.25 -11.87 9.32
CA GLU A 507 -26.02 -12.94 10.30
C GLU A 507 -24.53 -13.27 10.52
N ARG A 508 -23.67 -13.08 9.51
CA ARG A 508 -22.22 -13.34 9.64
C ARG A 508 -21.45 -12.22 10.32
N ALA A 509 -21.95 -10.98 10.26
CA ALA A 509 -21.29 -9.82 10.87
C ALA A 509 -21.39 -9.81 12.41
N THR A 510 -22.37 -10.51 12.97
CA THR A 510 -22.62 -10.54 14.43
C THR A 510 -21.84 -11.61 15.20
N ASN A 511 -21.17 -12.56 14.52
CA ASN A 511 -20.47 -13.69 15.17
C ASN A 511 -18.93 -13.56 15.20
N ASN A 512 -18.35 -12.42 14.80
CA ASN A 512 -16.91 -12.27 14.56
C ASN A 512 -16.17 -11.33 15.55
N GLU A 513 -16.77 -10.99 16.70
CA GLU A 513 -16.10 -10.14 17.70
C GLU A 513 -14.91 -10.85 18.40
N ASP A 514 -14.96 -12.17 18.56
CA ASP A 514 -13.88 -12.95 19.21
C ASP A 514 -12.71 -13.32 18.28
N LEU A 515 -12.90 -13.25 16.95
CA LEU A 515 -11.84 -13.52 15.96
C LEU A 515 -10.90 -12.31 15.76
N PHE A 516 -11.41 -11.11 16.02
CA PHE A 516 -10.71 -9.86 15.74
C PHE A 516 -9.55 -9.62 16.71
N THR A 517 -9.64 -10.13 17.94
CA THR A 517 -8.61 -10.01 18.98
C THR A 517 -7.45 -10.98 18.76
N GLU A 518 -7.72 -12.22 18.35
CA GLU A 518 -6.70 -13.26 18.13
C GLU A 518 -5.87 -13.03 16.84
N GLU A 519 -6.50 -12.49 15.78
CA GLU A 519 -5.79 -12.06 14.56
C GLU A 519 -4.98 -10.77 14.78
N LEU A 520 -5.42 -9.86 15.67
CA LEU A 520 -4.67 -8.65 16.01
C LEU A 520 -3.34 -8.99 16.69
N ASP A 521 -3.31 -9.98 17.58
CA ASP A 521 -2.10 -10.42 18.28
C ASP A 521 -1.09 -11.10 17.34
N ASN A 522 -1.57 -11.82 16.33
CA ASN A 522 -0.72 -12.41 15.28
C ASN A 522 -0.16 -11.35 14.33
N VAL A 523 -0.98 -10.36 13.94
CA VAL A 523 -0.54 -9.18 13.17
C VAL A 523 0.48 -8.35 13.94
N ILE A 524 0.33 -8.21 15.26
CA ILE A 524 1.28 -7.48 16.11
C ILE A 524 2.66 -8.15 16.13
N ASN A 525 2.70 -9.48 16.10
CA ASN A 525 3.94 -10.27 16.10
C ASN A 525 4.68 -10.27 14.74
N GLU A 526 3.98 -10.17 13.61
CA GLU A 526 4.59 -10.15 12.27
C GLU A 526 5.18 -8.79 11.87
N ILE A 527 4.82 -7.69 12.54
CA ILE A 527 5.33 -6.32 12.24
C ILE A 527 6.80 -6.10 12.69
N LYS A 528 7.47 -7.12 13.28
CA LYS A 528 8.84 -6.98 13.82
C LYS A 528 9.97 -6.81 12.79
N ILE A 529 9.70 -6.77 11.48
CA ILE A 529 10.75 -6.70 10.44
C ILE A 529 10.38 -5.70 9.33
N ILE A 530 10.25 -4.39 9.61
CA ILE A 530 10.09 -3.38 8.54
C ILE A 530 10.87 -2.07 8.83
N ASP A 531 11.47 -1.57 7.75
CA ASP A 531 12.58 -0.65 7.52
C ASP A 531 12.46 0.82 8.05
N LYS A 532 13.60 1.44 8.37
CA LYS A 532 13.75 2.85 8.84
C LYS A 532 13.21 3.90 7.85
N LYS A 533 13.01 3.52 6.59
CA LYS A 533 12.60 4.41 5.49
C LYS A 533 11.14 4.90 5.61
N ASN A 534 10.27 4.13 6.26
CA ASN A 534 8.86 4.47 6.42
C ASN A 534 8.61 5.47 7.57
N SER A 535 9.41 5.42 8.64
CA SER A 535 9.32 6.38 9.75
C SER A 535 9.72 7.80 9.31
N PHE A 536 10.65 7.92 8.36
CA PHE A 536 10.99 9.20 7.73
C PHE A 536 9.82 9.80 6.95
N LEU A 537 9.15 8.99 6.11
CA LEU A 537 8.01 9.43 5.31
C LEU A 537 6.81 9.82 6.20
N LEU A 538 6.56 9.05 7.25
CA LEU A 538 5.50 9.37 8.21
C LEU A 538 5.82 10.66 8.98
N SER A 539 7.09 10.90 9.32
CA SER A 539 7.53 12.16 9.95
C SER A 539 7.36 13.36 9.01
N ILE A 540 7.64 13.18 7.71
CA ILE A 540 7.38 14.22 6.69
C ILE A 540 5.88 14.49 6.56
N LEU A 541 5.04 13.46 6.56
CA LEU A 541 3.59 13.60 6.52
C LEU A 541 3.08 14.42 7.71
N PHE A 542 3.60 14.18 8.91
CA PHE A 542 3.24 14.97 10.11
C PHE A 542 3.62 16.43 9.96
N ILE A 543 4.87 16.70 9.56
CA ILE A 543 5.33 18.08 9.33
C ILE A 543 4.45 18.76 8.28
N SER A 544 4.04 18.03 7.25
CA SER A 544 3.15 18.51 6.19
C SER A 544 1.74 18.80 6.69
N LEU A 545 1.19 17.95 7.57
CA LEU A 545 -0.12 18.17 8.21
C LEU A 545 -0.10 19.35 9.18
N THR A 546 0.97 19.54 9.95
CA THR A 546 1.13 20.70 10.83
C THR A 546 1.32 21.99 10.03
N LEU A 547 2.13 21.97 8.96
CA LEU A 547 2.27 23.09 8.02
C LEU A 547 0.93 23.42 7.34
N PHE A 548 0.16 22.40 6.95
CA PHE A 548 -1.17 22.56 6.39
C PHE A 548 -2.13 23.22 7.38
N GLY A 549 -2.13 22.78 8.65
CA GLY A 549 -2.88 23.44 9.73
C GLY A 549 -2.47 24.90 9.94
N PHE A 550 -1.18 25.23 9.80
CA PHE A 550 -0.65 26.59 9.93
C PHE A 550 -1.09 27.51 8.78
N VAL A 551 -1.09 26.99 7.55
CA VAL A 551 -1.52 27.72 6.36
C VAL A 551 -3.04 27.92 6.36
N ILE A 552 -3.80 26.90 6.77
CA ILE A 552 -5.27 26.98 6.89
C ILE A 552 -5.70 27.86 8.06
N GLY A 553 -4.94 27.86 9.16
CA GLY A 553 -5.23 28.63 10.37
C GLY A 553 -5.24 30.16 10.22
N GLY A 554 -5.15 30.71 9.00
CA GLY A 554 -5.19 32.15 8.75
C GLY A 554 -3.93 32.92 9.14
N PHE A 555 -2.89 32.23 9.64
CA PHE A 555 -1.66 32.83 10.17
C PHE A 555 -1.09 33.87 9.20
N TRP A 556 -0.90 33.51 7.93
CA TRP A 556 -0.25 34.39 6.97
C TRP A 556 -1.06 35.66 6.68
N ASN A 557 -2.38 35.55 6.61
CA ASN A 557 -3.28 36.65 6.23
C ASN A 557 -3.33 37.78 7.29
N LYS A 558 -3.32 37.43 8.58
CA LYS A 558 -3.39 38.41 9.69
C LYS A 558 -2.03 38.81 10.26
N THR A 559 -1.04 37.92 10.19
CA THR A 559 0.36 38.24 10.52
C THR A 559 0.82 39.40 9.65
N LEU A 560 0.49 39.38 8.35
CA LEU A 560 0.78 40.45 7.38
C LEU A 560 -0.01 41.75 7.62
N SER A 561 -1.22 41.70 8.20
CA SER A 561 -1.98 42.93 8.53
C SER A 561 -1.45 43.64 9.79
N ASN A 562 -0.84 42.90 10.72
CA ASN A 562 -0.24 43.43 11.94
C ASN A 562 1.22 43.95 11.75
N PHE A 563 1.79 43.83 10.55
CA PHE A 563 3.15 44.32 10.22
C PHE A 563 3.36 45.84 10.41
N ASN A 564 2.28 46.61 10.59
CA ASN A 564 2.34 48.07 10.76
C ASN A 564 2.81 48.55 12.14
N ALA A 565 3.03 47.66 13.12
CA ALA A 565 3.54 48.01 14.46
C ALA A 565 4.89 47.31 14.71
N GLY A 566 5.99 48.08 14.73
CA GLY A 566 7.38 47.60 14.63
C GLY A 566 7.88 46.56 15.67
N GLU A 567 7.12 46.26 16.73
CA GLU A 567 7.47 45.22 17.71
C GLU A 567 6.93 43.81 17.35
N GLY A 568 5.87 43.70 16.54
CA GLY A 568 5.23 42.41 16.20
C GLY A 568 6.09 41.50 15.32
N VAL A 569 6.89 42.08 14.43
CA VAL A 569 7.70 41.36 13.43
C VAL A 569 8.75 40.45 14.08
N LEU A 570 9.34 40.88 15.19
CA LEU A 570 10.35 40.09 15.91
C LEU A 570 9.74 38.81 16.50
N TYR A 571 8.57 38.89 17.13
CA TYR A 571 7.88 37.74 17.72
C TYR A 571 7.42 36.74 16.66
N ILE A 572 6.96 37.22 15.51
CA ILE A 572 6.59 36.40 14.35
C ILE A 572 7.80 35.64 13.81
N LEU A 573 8.95 36.31 13.66
CA LEU A 573 10.19 35.68 13.21
C LEU A 573 10.68 34.62 14.22
N ILE A 574 10.63 34.92 15.51
CA ILE A 574 10.97 33.96 16.58
C ILE A 574 10.03 32.75 16.52
N PHE A 575 8.73 32.95 16.30
CA PHE A 575 7.75 31.88 16.18
C PHE A 575 8.05 30.96 14.97
N ILE A 576 8.28 31.54 13.79
CA ILE A 576 8.56 30.79 12.56
C ILE A 576 9.88 30.02 12.67
N LEU A 577 10.94 30.66 13.17
CA LEU A 577 12.24 30.00 13.38
C LEU A 577 12.14 28.88 14.40
N GLY A 578 11.36 29.06 15.47
CA GLY A 578 11.04 28.03 16.45
C GLY A 578 10.30 26.84 15.84
N LEU A 579 9.31 27.10 14.97
CA LEU A 579 8.54 26.07 14.28
C LEU A 579 9.41 25.24 13.31
N ILE A 580 10.29 25.92 12.54
CA ILE A 580 11.26 25.25 11.66
C ILE A 580 12.22 24.37 12.47
N LEU A 581 12.70 24.86 13.60
CA LEU A 581 13.55 24.08 14.51
C LEU A 581 12.80 22.85 15.05
N CYS A 582 11.53 23.01 15.42
CA CYS A 582 10.64 21.91 15.84
C CYS A 582 10.51 20.85 14.74
N PHE A 583 10.32 21.23 13.47
CA PHE A 583 10.27 20.30 12.36
C PHE A 583 11.57 19.54 12.17
N ILE A 584 12.72 20.21 12.27
CA ILE A 584 14.03 19.57 12.14
C ILE A 584 14.23 18.55 13.27
N ILE A 585 13.95 18.94 14.53
CA ILE A 585 14.10 18.06 15.69
C ILE A 585 13.15 16.85 15.58
N PHE A 586 11.88 17.08 15.23
CA PHE A 586 10.92 16.00 15.05
C PHE A 586 11.28 15.09 13.88
N LEU A 587 11.78 15.62 12.76
CA LEU A 587 12.23 14.79 11.64
C LEU A 587 13.39 13.88 12.06
N LEU A 588 14.41 14.45 12.70
CA LEU A 588 15.58 13.69 13.18
C LEU A 588 15.20 12.63 14.20
N TYR A 589 14.24 12.93 15.08
CA TYR A 589 13.77 11.99 16.09
C TYR A 589 12.80 10.95 15.53
N GLY A 590 11.79 11.38 14.78
CA GLY A 590 10.73 10.57 14.19
C GLY A 590 11.25 9.55 13.18
N MET A 591 12.34 9.84 12.47
CA MET A 591 13.09 8.85 11.67
C MET A 591 13.54 7.62 12.44
N ASN A 592 13.71 7.75 13.76
CA ASN A 592 14.17 6.69 14.65
C ASN A 592 13.05 6.06 15.47
N LEU A 593 11.80 6.50 15.31
CA LEU A 593 10.63 5.94 15.98
C LEU A 593 10.00 4.79 15.19
N ASP A 594 9.36 3.86 15.92
CA ASP A 594 8.46 2.87 15.33
C ASP A 594 7.26 3.58 14.65
N GLN A 595 6.82 3.05 13.52
CA GLN A 595 5.63 3.53 12.81
C GLN A 595 4.37 3.40 13.69
N LYS A 596 4.27 2.34 14.51
CA LYS A 596 3.16 2.17 15.48
C LYS A 596 3.16 3.31 16.49
N ALA A 597 4.33 3.64 17.02
CA ALA A 597 4.53 4.74 17.96
C ALA A 597 4.10 6.07 17.35
N LEU A 598 4.56 6.37 16.13
CA LEU A 598 4.15 7.58 15.42
C LEU A 598 2.63 7.64 15.21
N LEU A 599 2.01 6.57 14.71
CA LEU A 599 0.56 6.55 14.45
C LEU A 599 -0.28 6.74 15.72
N VAL A 600 0.10 6.09 16.82
CA VAL A 600 -0.56 6.27 18.13
C VAL A 600 -0.38 7.70 18.63
N ILE A 601 0.83 8.27 18.51
CA ILE A 601 1.06 9.69 18.82
C ILE A 601 0.11 10.55 17.99
N LEU A 602 0.00 10.36 16.67
CA LEU A 602 -0.87 11.16 15.80
C LEU A 602 -2.32 11.12 16.24
N ILE A 603 -2.89 9.91 16.30
CA ILE A 603 -4.32 9.72 16.48
C ILE A 603 -4.73 10.26 17.84
N PHE A 604 -4.09 9.79 18.91
CA PHE A 604 -4.53 10.12 20.26
C PHE A 604 -4.19 11.55 20.68
N SER A 605 -3.05 12.10 20.27
CA SER A 605 -2.78 13.51 20.55
C SER A 605 -3.72 14.45 19.79
N SER A 606 -4.05 14.15 18.53
CA SER A 606 -5.02 14.94 17.76
C SER A 606 -6.42 14.81 18.36
N THR A 607 -6.84 13.62 18.77
CA THR A 607 -8.15 13.40 19.40
C THR A 607 -8.25 14.12 20.74
N PHE A 608 -7.24 14.02 21.61
CA PHE A 608 -7.24 14.72 22.90
C PHE A 608 -7.19 16.24 22.72
N ALA A 609 -6.38 16.73 21.79
CA ALA A 609 -6.37 18.15 21.44
C ALA A 609 -7.74 18.60 20.93
N LEU A 610 -8.36 17.86 20.00
CA LEU A 610 -9.65 18.25 19.43
C LEU A 610 -10.74 18.37 20.47
N VAL A 611 -10.88 17.35 21.33
CA VAL A 611 -11.89 17.34 22.40
C VAL A 611 -11.64 18.49 23.37
N GLN A 612 -10.38 18.68 23.80
CA GLN A 612 -10.08 19.66 24.83
C GLN A 612 -10.15 21.10 24.31
N GLU A 613 -9.58 21.38 23.15
CA GLU A 613 -9.62 22.72 22.54
C GLU A 613 -11.06 23.13 22.24
N PHE A 614 -11.90 22.20 21.76
CA PHE A 614 -13.33 22.46 21.55
C PHE A 614 -14.05 22.79 22.87
N LEU A 615 -13.78 22.07 23.95
CA LEU A 615 -14.39 22.34 25.26
C LEU A 615 -13.93 23.67 25.85
N LEU A 616 -12.62 23.98 25.78
CA LEU A 616 -12.06 25.23 26.30
C LEU A 616 -12.52 26.45 25.50
N SER A 617 -12.63 26.33 24.17
CA SER A 617 -13.19 27.40 23.34
C SER A 617 -14.69 27.60 23.59
N SER A 618 -15.43 26.51 23.81
CA SER A 618 -16.87 26.56 24.11
C SER A 618 -17.17 27.17 25.48
N ALA A 619 -16.23 27.06 26.43
CA ALA A 619 -16.28 27.71 27.74
C ALA A 619 -15.71 29.15 27.72
N THR A 620 -15.41 29.69 26.54
CA THR A 620 -14.74 30.99 26.32
C THR A 620 -13.42 31.15 27.09
N TYR A 621 -12.81 30.04 27.48
CA TYR A 621 -11.57 30.03 28.25
C TYR A 621 -10.35 30.30 27.36
N ILE A 622 -10.42 29.84 26.11
CA ILE A 622 -9.49 30.19 25.03
C ILE A 622 -10.31 30.89 23.96
N ILE A 623 -9.89 32.09 23.58
CA ILE A 623 -10.52 32.87 22.52
C ILE A 623 -9.57 32.87 21.32
N TYR A 624 -10.01 32.21 20.26
CA TYR A 624 -9.32 32.21 18.98
C TYR A 624 -9.74 33.42 18.15
N LEU A 625 -8.81 33.96 17.35
CA LEU A 625 -8.97 35.24 16.64
C LEU A 625 -9.80 35.18 15.34
N ASP A 626 -10.33 34.01 14.97
CA ASP A 626 -11.14 33.76 13.77
C ASP A 626 -12.30 32.79 14.04
N ASP A 627 -13.12 32.49 13.01
CA ASP A 627 -14.19 31.47 13.03
C ASP A 627 -13.68 30.20 13.75
N GLN A 628 -14.38 29.79 14.83
CA GLN A 628 -13.91 28.84 15.85
C GLN A 628 -13.30 27.53 15.30
N LEU A 629 -13.67 27.14 14.08
CA LEU A 629 -13.22 25.90 13.44
C LEU A 629 -11.78 25.97 12.89
N ILE A 630 -11.30 27.14 12.48
CA ILE A 630 -10.05 27.29 11.71
C ILE A 630 -8.81 27.25 12.61
N SER A 631 -8.85 27.99 13.73
CA SER A 631 -7.75 27.98 14.70
C SER A 631 -7.68 26.67 15.50
N LEU A 632 -8.83 26.00 15.66
CA LEU A 632 -8.94 24.67 16.25
C LEU A 632 -8.14 23.63 15.45
N LEU A 633 -8.16 23.69 14.12
CA LEU A 633 -7.41 22.76 13.26
C LEU A 633 -5.90 22.94 13.37
N PHE A 634 -5.40 24.17 13.52
CA PHE A 634 -3.97 24.42 13.76
C PHE A 634 -3.51 23.80 15.09
N SER A 635 -4.26 24.07 16.17
CA SER A 635 -3.96 23.52 17.49
C SER A 635 -3.96 21.99 17.43
N VAL A 636 -5.02 21.38 16.90
CA VAL A 636 -5.19 19.92 16.78
C VAL A 636 -4.10 19.24 15.96
N LEU A 637 -3.70 19.82 14.83
CA LEU A 637 -2.68 19.25 13.94
C LEU A 637 -1.24 19.56 14.38
N GLY A 638 -1.04 20.53 15.28
CA GLY A 638 0.26 20.88 15.86
C GLY A 638 0.64 20.03 17.07
N TYR A 639 -0.33 19.63 17.91
CA TYR A 639 -0.07 18.82 19.12
C TYR A 639 0.73 17.52 18.91
N PRO A 640 0.47 16.71 17.86
CA PRO A 640 1.26 15.50 17.59
C PRO A 640 2.75 15.77 17.40
N LEU A 641 3.09 16.87 16.72
CA LEU A 641 4.48 17.29 16.50
C LEU A 641 5.16 17.60 17.84
N PHE A 642 4.51 18.41 18.67
CA PHE A 642 5.10 18.84 19.94
C PHE A 642 5.26 17.70 20.93
N ILE A 643 4.29 16.77 21.02
CA ILE A 643 4.42 15.58 21.86
C ILE A 643 5.56 14.69 21.36
N GLY A 644 5.72 14.53 20.05
CA GLY A 644 6.86 13.83 19.46
C GLY A 644 8.21 14.44 19.85
N ILE A 645 8.31 15.78 19.83
CA ILE A 645 9.52 16.51 20.24
C ILE A 645 9.78 16.37 21.74
N ILE A 646 8.75 16.53 22.58
CA ILE A 646 8.84 16.37 24.03
C ILE A 646 9.39 14.97 24.36
N ILE A 647 8.88 13.92 23.72
CA ILE A 647 9.36 12.56 23.90
C ILE A 647 10.82 12.44 23.45
N GLY A 648 11.18 13.02 22.30
CA GLY A 648 12.55 12.99 21.77
C GLY A 648 13.58 13.68 22.65
N ILE A 649 13.26 14.87 23.14
CA ILE A 649 14.10 15.64 24.08
C ILE A 649 14.21 14.89 25.41
N SER A 650 13.09 14.36 25.93
CA SER A 650 13.09 13.56 27.17
C SER A 650 14.00 12.35 27.05
N ASN A 651 13.95 11.62 25.93
CA ASN A 651 14.82 10.49 25.64
C ASN A 651 16.30 10.88 25.58
N TYR A 652 16.61 12.05 25.00
CA TYR A 652 17.98 12.55 24.95
C TYR A 652 18.49 12.91 26.35
N ILE A 653 17.70 13.62 27.15
CA ILE A 653 18.06 14.07 28.50
C ILE A 653 18.23 12.90 29.47
N LEU A 654 17.38 11.87 29.34
CA LEU A 654 17.48 10.62 30.10
C LEU A 654 18.79 9.84 29.82
N LYS A 655 19.62 10.23 28.85
CA LYS A 655 20.97 9.66 28.70
C LYS A 655 21.98 10.27 29.67
N TYR A 656 21.73 11.48 30.18
CA TYR A 656 22.74 12.28 30.91
C TYR A 656 22.37 12.60 32.37
N ILE A 657 21.08 12.68 32.73
CA ILE A 657 20.67 13.04 34.10
C ILE A 657 20.54 11.79 34.96
N TYR A 658 21.54 11.37 35.74
CA TYR A 658 21.35 10.19 36.63
C TYR A 658 20.57 10.55 37.91
N ILE A 659 19.39 9.95 38.10
CA ILE A 659 18.66 9.93 39.38
C ILE A 659 18.51 8.44 39.78
N PRO A 660 18.88 8.04 41.00
CA PRO A 660 18.74 6.65 41.44
C PRO A 660 17.28 6.20 41.38
N ASP A 661 17.04 5.02 40.80
CA ASP A 661 15.71 4.43 40.78
C ASP A 661 15.30 4.00 42.19
N VAL A 662 14.12 4.44 42.61
CA VAL A 662 13.56 4.09 43.91
C VAL A 662 12.55 2.95 43.72
N LYS A 663 12.70 1.86 44.47
CA LYS A 663 11.79 0.70 44.45
C LYS A 663 10.50 0.97 45.23
N SER A 664 9.81 2.06 44.91
CA SER A 664 8.51 2.38 45.50
C SER A 664 7.59 2.95 44.44
N THR A 665 6.49 2.24 44.19
CA THR A 665 5.43 2.66 43.26
C THR A 665 4.86 4.02 43.65
N TRP A 666 4.72 4.30 44.94
CA TRP A 666 4.26 5.60 45.45
C TRP A 666 5.23 6.75 45.14
N ILE A 667 6.54 6.47 45.19
CA ILE A 667 7.56 7.47 44.84
C ILE A 667 7.56 7.67 43.33
N ASN A 668 7.44 6.61 42.53
CA ASN A 668 7.41 6.71 41.07
C ASN A 668 6.21 7.52 40.55
N ILE A 669 5.04 7.38 41.16
CA ILE A 669 3.81 8.08 40.74
C ILE A 669 3.72 9.49 41.34
N SER A 670 4.52 9.82 42.37
CA SER A 670 4.43 11.12 43.06
C SER A 670 4.54 12.36 42.16
N PRO A 671 5.37 12.41 41.10
CA PRO A 671 5.41 13.56 40.19
C PRO A 671 4.07 13.79 39.48
N VAL A 672 3.40 12.70 39.08
CA VAL A 672 2.11 12.74 38.40
C VAL A 672 0.99 13.13 39.37
N LEU A 673 1.03 12.62 40.61
CA LEU A 673 0.07 13.03 41.64
C LEU A 673 0.21 14.51 41.99
N VAL A 674 1.44 15.02 42.10
CA VAL A 674 1.69 16.45 42.33
C VAL A 674 1.15 17.27 41.15
N LEU A 675 1.43 16.86 39.91
CA LEU A 675 0.93 17.54 38.72
C LEU A 675 -0.61 17.61 38.72
N ILE A 676 -1.30 16.50 39.04
CA ILE A 676 -2.77 16.44 39.10
C ILE A 676 -3.31 17.29 40.25
N ALA A 677 -2.68 17.24 41.43
CA ALA A 677 -3.11 17.98 42.61
C ALA A 677 -2.99 19.51 42.45
N ILE A 678 -2.13 19.99 41.56
CA ILE A 678 -1.98 21.42 41.26
C ILE A 678 -3.09 21.92 40.33
N ILE A 679 -3.79 21.06 39.58
CA ILE A 679 -4.83 21.47 38.62
C ILE A 679 -5.93 22.32 39.29
N PRO A 680 -6.56 21.91 40.41
CA PRO A 680 -7.60 22.74 41.04
C PRO A 680 -7.06 24.08 41.57
N ILE A 681 -5.80 24.10 42.01
CA ILE A 681 -5.13 25.31 42.49
C ILE A 681 -4.91 26.28 41.31
N ALA A 682 -4.40 25.77 40.19
CA ALA A 682 -4.21 26.56 38.97
C ALA A 682 -5.53 27.11 38.44
N LEU A 683 -6.58 26.29 38.38
CA LEU A 683 -7.92 26.72 37.96
C LEU A 683 -8.48 27.82 38.88
N TYR A 684 -8.20 27.77 40.19
CA TYR A 684 -8.58 28.82 41.13
C TYR A 684 -7.83 30.14 40.88
N PHE A 685 -6.50 30.08 40.67
CA PHE A 685 -5.69 31.27 40.38
C PHE A 685 -5.95 31.87 39.00
N ASP A 686 -6.36 31.05 38.04
CA ASP A 686 -6.75 31.50 36.70
C ASP A 686 -8.18 32.11 36.67
N GLU A 687 -8.83 32.27 37.82
CA GLU A 687 -10.25 32.71 37.98
C GLU A 687 -11.26 31.90 37.14
N SER A 688 -10.88 30.71 36.67
CA SER A 688 -11.64 29.91 35.68
C SER A 688 -12.96 29.33 36.21
N ILE A 689 -13.10 29.23 37.54
CA ILE A 689 -14.26 28.63 38.21
C ILE A 689 -15.54 29.45 37.95
N THR A 690 -15.44 30.78 37.83
CA THR A 690 -16.57 31.65 37.50
C THR A 690 -16.96 31.53 36.02
N LEU A 691 -16.00 31.36 35.12
CA LEU A 691 -16.24 31.10 33.68
C LEU A 691 -17.00 29.78 33.45
N PHE A 692 -16.62 28.71 34.16
CA PHE A 692 -17.34 27.44 34.08
C PHE A 692 -18.75 27.50 34.68
N SER A 693 -18.98 28.34 35.69
CA SER A 693 -20.31 28.51 36.27
C SER A 693 -21.31 29.19 35.32
N ASN A 694 -20.82 29.94 34.33
CA ASN A 694 -21.63 30.60 33.29
C ASN A 694 -21.73 29.76 32.00
N SER A 695 -21.06 28.61 31.93
CA SER A 695 -21.01 27.74 30.75
C SER A 695 -22.14 26.69 30.75
N ASN A 696 -22.47 26.16 29.57
CA ASN A 696 -23.48 25.10 29.44
C ASN A 696 -23.05 23.84 30.23
N LEU A 697 -23.99 23.22 30.95
CA LEU A 697 -23.78 21.99 31.73
C LEU A 697 -23.06 20.88 30.94
N LEU A 698 -23.33 20.73 29.63
CA LEU A 698 -22.65 19.73 28.79
C LEU A 698 -21.15 20.02 28.63
N VAL A 699 -20.76 21.29 28.54
CA VAL A 699 -19.36 21.74 28.43
C VAL A 699 -18.65 21.53 29.76
N VAL A 700 -19.30 21.88 30.87
CA VAL A 700 -18.77 21.66 32.23
C VAL A 700 -18.56 20.17 32.50
N LEU A 701 -19.52 19.32 32.15
CA LEU A 701 -19.39 17.86 32.26
C LEU A 701 -18.26 17.31 31.38
N GLY A 702 -18.10 17.84 30.16
CA GLY A 702 -17.00 17.45 29.27
C GLY A 702 -15.61 17.83 29.81
N ILE A 703 -15.48 19.01 30.43
CA ILE A 703 -14.24 19.46 31.07
C ILE A 703 -13.92 18.58 32.27
N ILE A 704 -14.91 18.32 33.15
CA ILE A 704 -14.75 17.42 34.29
C ILE A 704 -14.34 16.02 33.83
N LEU A 705 -14.97 15.50 32.78
CA LEU A 705 -14.65 14.18 32.21
C LEU A 705 -13.20 14.14 31.69
N THR A 706 -12.74 15.20 31.02
CA THR A 706 -11.36 15.32 30.52
C THR A 706 -10.35 15.37 31.68
N LEU A 707 -10.70 16.07 32.76
CA LEU A 707 -9.94 16.14 34.02
C LEU A 707 -9.94 14.83 34.82
N VAL A 708 -10.74 13.83 34.43
CA VAL A 708 -10.71 12.48 35.03
C VAL A 708 -10.01 11.48 34.08
N ILE A 709 -10.34 11.51 32.79
CA ILE A 709 -9.83 10.56 31.81
C ILE A 709 -8.32 10.73 31.57
N LEU A 710 -7.84 11.94 31.31
CA LEU A 710 -6.42 12.15 31.01
C LEU A 710 -5.51 11.81 32.21
N PRO A 711 -5.85 12.20 33.46
CA PRO A 711 -5.11 11.75 34.63
C PRO A 711 -5.12 10.24 34.83
N SER A 712 -6.20 9.54 34.47
CA SER A 712 -6.27 8.07 34.60
C SER A 712 -5.22 7.38 33.73
N PHE A 713 -5.07 7.80 32.46
CA PHE A 713 -4.01 7.30 31.57
C PHE A 713 -2.62 7.73 32.03
N SER A 714 -2.50 8.94 32.59
CA SER A 714 -1.23 9.45 33.14
C SER A 714 -0.74 8.62 34.34
N ILE A 715 -1.67 8.24 35.23
CA ILE A 715 -1.37 7.36 36.37
C ILE A 715 -1.01 5.96 35.87
N PHE A 716 -1.73 5.43 34.88
CA PHE A 716 -1.42 4.14 34.26
C PHE A 716 0.01 4.10 33.70
N TYR A 717 0.43 5.17 33.02
CA TYR A 717 1.82 5.32 32.60
C TYR A 717 2.78 5.34 33.79
N ALA A 718 2.49 6.17 34.80
CA ALA A 718 3.37 6.41 35.93
C ALA A 718 3.61 5.17 36.80
N ILE A 719 2.62 4.28 36.93
CA ILE A 719 2.72 3.02 37.69
C ILE A 719 3.83 2.12 37.11
N ASN A 720 4.00 2.16 35.79
CA ASN A 720 4.89 1.26 35.06
C ASN A 720 6.28 1.86 34.78
N HIS A 721 6.54 3.09 35.23
CA HIS A 721 7.77 3.83 34.91
C HIS A 721 8.44 4.42 36.15
N SER A 722 9.75 4.69 36.04
CA SER A 722 10.54 5.25 37.15
C SER A 722 10.14 6.69 37.48
N PHE A 723 10.36 7.10 38.73
CA PHE A 723 10.26 8.49 39.19
C PHE A 723 10.96 9.46 38.23
N ARG A 724 12.15 9.10 37.78
CA ARG A 724 12.99 9.87 36.87
C ARG A 724 12.33 10.06 35.50
N GLN A 725 11.78 9.01 34.91
CA GLN A 725 11.10 9.09 33.61
C GLN A 725 9.87 10.00 33.70
N ASN A 726 9.05 9.81 34.75
CA ASN A 726 7.87 10.64 34.99
C ASN A 726 8.27 12.11 35.21
N LEU A 727 9.31 12.38 36.01
CA LEU A 727 9.77 13.73 36.32
C LEU A 727 10.34 14.46 35.09
N VAL A 728 11.22 13.82 34.32
CA VAL A 728 11.80 14.44 33.11
C VAL A 728 10.72 14.74 32.08
N LEU A 729 9.82 13.79 31.84
CA LEU A 729 8.74 13.97 30.87
C LEU A 729 7.83 15.13 31.26
N ILE A 730 7.44 15.23 32.54
CA ILE A 730 6.64 16.36 33.06
C ILE A 730 7.36 17.69 32.86
N ILE A 731 8.63 17.80 33.27
CA ILE A 731 9.38 19.05 33.17
C ILE A 731 9.49 19.53 31.72
N ILE A 732 9.83 18.62 30.79
CA ILE A 732 9.96 18.96 29.37
C ILE A 732 8.61 19.34 28.76
N SER A 733 7.52 18.63 29.13
CA SER A 733 6.18 19.01 28.71
C SER A 733 5.77 20.40 29.18
N LEU A 734 6.03 20.75 30.45
CA LEU A 734 5.67 22.05 31.00
C LEU A 734 6.48 23.18 30.35
N ILE A 735 7.79 23.00 30.18
CA ILE A 735 8.65 23.99 29.52
C ILE A 735 8.19 24.22 28.08
N MET A 736 7.96 23.14 27.32
CA MET A 736 7.52 23.24 25.93
C MET A 736 6.15 23.92 25.84
N GLY A 737 5.21 23.53 26.71
CA GLY A 737 3.89 24.15 26.79
C GLY A 737 3.98 25.65 27.10
N THR A 738 4.75 26.06 28.10
CA THR A 738 4.95 27.49 28.41
C THR A 738 5.49 28.27 27.23
N ILE A 739 6.50 27.76 26.52
CA ILE A 739 7.09 28.46 25.37
C ILE A 739 6.05 28.58 24.24
N MET A 740 5.33 27.50 23.91
CA MET A 740 4.36 27.52 22.81
C MET A 740 3.13 28.37 23.11
N GLU A 741 2.57 28.29 24.32
CA GLU A 741 1.44 29.11 24.75
C GLU A 741 1.81 30.60 24.81
N MET A 742 3.00 30.93 25.31
CA MET A 742 3.49 32.32 25.35
C MET A 742 3.74 32.87 23.94
N LEU A 743 4.38 32.10 23.06
CA LEU A 743 4.62 32.52 21.68
C LEU A 743 3.32 32.68 20.88
N GLY A 744 2.36 31.76 21.06
CA GLY A 744 1.02 31.87 20.46
C GLY A 744 0.25 33.09 20.97
N PHE A 745 0.32 33.39 22.26
CA PHE A 745 -0.27 34.60 22.85
C PHE A 745 0.37 35.89 22.31
N LEU A 746 1.71 35.97 22.30
CA LEU A 746 2.46 37.16 21.87
C LEU A 746 2.26 37.49 20.39
N VAL A 747 2.12 36.48 19.54
CA VAL A 747 1.85 36.65 18.11
C VAL A 747 0.37 36.96 17.85
N GLY A 748 -0.49 36.82 18.87
CA GLY A 748 -1.93 36.98 18.72
C GLY A 748 -2.50 35.86 17.87
N TYR A 749 -2.29 34.62 18.27
CA TYR A 749 -2.91 33.44 17.67
C TYR A 749 -4.15 33.01 18.47
N TRP A 750 -4.03 33.10 19.79
CA TRP A 750 -5.12 32.98 20.75
C TRP A 750 -4.91 33.99 21.87
N SER A 751 -6.01 34.40 22.49
CA SER A 751 -6.02 35.18 23.72
C SER A 751 -6.77 34.44 24.80
N TYR A 752 -6.44 34.73 26.05
CA TYR A 752 -7.18 34.26 27.20
C TYR A 752 -7.98 35.42 27.78
N ASP A 753 -9.05 35.11 28.49
CA ASP A 753 -9.84 36.12 29.20
C ASP A 753 -9.04 36.75 30.37
N ALA A 754 -8.02 36.03 30.86
CA ALA A 754 -7.04 36.52 31.84
C ALA A 754 -5.91 37.34 31.19
N ILE A 755 -5.31 38.27 31.95
CA ILE A 755 -4.24 39.20 31.50
C ILE A 755 -2.96 38.45 31.06
N ASN A 756 -2.77 37.19 31.47
CA ASN A 756 -1.59 36.37 31.17
C ASN A 756 -1.97 34.93 30.76
N VAL A 757 -1.00 34.16 30.25
CA VAL A 757 -1.15 32.73 29.95
C VAL A 757 -1.57 31.94 31.21
N PRO A 758 -2.73 31.27 31.21
CA PRO A 758 -3.24 30.54 32.37
C PRO A 758 -2.34 29.37 32.78
N MET A 759 -2.11 29.21 34.09
CA MET A 759 -1.30 28.12 34.64
C MET A 759 -1.92 26.75 34.38
N SER A 760 -3.25 26.66 34.37
CA SER A 760 -3.97 25.40 34.12
C SER A 760 -3.75 24.88 32.70
N ILE A 761 -3.63 25.75 31.70
CA ILE A 761 -3.34 25.36 30.31
C ILE A 761 -1.94 24.78 30.22
N ILE A 762 -0.95 25.42 30.85
CA ILE A 762 0.42 24.92 30.91
C ILE A 762 0.47 23.53 31.58
N ILE A 763 -0.25 23.33 32.69
CA ILE A 763 -0.29 22.04 33.39
C ILE A 763 -0.90 20.93 32.51
N LEU A 764 -1.91 21.27 31.70
CA LEU A 764 -2.56 20.31 30.80
C LEU A 764 -1.61 19.74 29.75
N TRP A 765 -0.55 20.46 29.36
CA TRP A 765 0.50 19.89 28.48
C TRP A 765 1.19 18.68 29.11
N GLY A 766 1.50 18.75 30.40
CA GLY A 766 2.08 17.62 31.15
C GLY A 766 1.14 16.42 31.24
N VAL A 767 -0.12 16.67 31.57
CA VAL A 767 -1.14 15.63 31.71
C VAL A 767 -1.46 14.97 30.36
N ARG A 768 -1.62 15.75 29.28
CA ARG A 768 -1.84 15.23 27.93
C ARG A 768 -0.67 14.35 27.46
N THR A 769 0.57 14.81 27.68
CA THR A 769 1.75 14.05 27.28
C THR A 769 1.79 12.69 27.99
N LEU A 770 1.59 12.69 29.32
CA LEU A 770 1.55 11.46 30.11
C LEU A 770 0.38 10.54 29.72
N ALA A 771 -0.78 11.09 29.36
CA ALA A 771 -1.92 10.31 28.88
C ALA A 771 -1.63 9.59 27.54
N VAL A 772 -1.00 10.28 26.59
CA VAL A 772 -0.55 9.68 25.32
C VAL A 772 0.50 8.59 25.57
N MET A 773 1.42 8.81 26.50
CA MET A 773 2.39 7.81 26.91
C MET A 773 1.74 6.61 27.63
N GLY A 774 0.67 6.82 28.39
CA GLY A 774 -0.13 5.76 29.00
C GLY A 774 -0.81 4.89 27.96
N LEU A 775 -1.36 5.49 26.89
CA LEU A 775 -1.93 4.76 25.77
C LEU A 775 -0.87 3.98 25.01
N LEU A 776 0.29 4.58 24.72
CA LEU A 776 1.42 3.87 24.12
C LEU A 776 1.82 2.65 24.95
N SER A 777 1.89 2.80 26.28
CA SER A 777 2.15 1.69 27.21
C SER A 777 1.04 0.64 27.18
N ALA A 778 -0.23 1.04 27.03
CA ALA A 778 -1.37 0.11 26.94
C ALA A 778 -1.36 -0.71 25.63
N PHE A 779 -0.82 -0.14 24.55
CA PHE A 779 -0.57 -0.85 23.28
C PHE A 779 0.77 -1.60 23.24
N HIS A 780 1.45 -1.74 24.38
CA HIS A 780 2.78 -2.38 24.49
C HIS A 780 3.87 -1.74 23.59
N ILE A 781 3.78 -0.43 23.38
CA ILE A 781 4.75 0.36 22.59
C ILE A 781 5.66 1.13 23.54
N GLU A 782 6.88 0.64 23.74
CA GLU A 782 7.91 1.32 24.54
C GLU A 782 8.73 2.30 23.69
N ILE A 783 8.51 3.60 23.88
CA ILE A 783 9.27 4.66 23.17
C ILE A 783 10.43 5.20 24.03
N LEU A 784 10.30 5.18 25.35
CA LEU A 784 11.34 5.63 26.27
C LEU A 784 12.30 4.47 26.59
N SER A 785 13.10 4.07 25.60
CA SER A 785 14.07 3.00 25.78
C SER A 785 15.32 3.52 26.51
N TYR A 786 15.58 2.96 27.70
CA TYR A 786 16.94 2.92 28.20
C TYR A 786 17.62 1.76 27.49
N GLY A 787 18.64 2.06 26.69
CA GLY A 787 19.60 1.03 26.32
C GLY A 787 20.12 0.40 27.59
N LYS A 788 20.20 -0.94 27.64
CA LYS A 788 21.18 -1.60 28.51
C LYS A 788 22.49 -0.84 28.31
N LEU A 789 22.82 0.06 29.24
CA LEU A 789 24.14 0.63 29.34
C LEU A 789 24.98 -0.60 29.66
N LYS A 790 25.59 -1.15 28.61
CA LYS A 790 26.63 -2.17 28.66
C LYS A 790 27.49 -1.74 29.84
N ARG A 791 27.51 -2.57 30.89
CA ARG A 791 28.13 -2.26 32.18
C ARG A 791 29.38 -1.42 31.93
N LEU A 792 29.43 -0.22 32.50
CA LEU A 792 30.67 0.54 32.75
C LEU A 792 31.57 -0.22 33.76
N LYS A 793 31.69 -1.54 33.62
CA LYS A 793 32.68 -2.42 34.27
C LYS A 793 33.69 -2.97 33.26
N ASP A 794 33.49 -2.76 31.96
CA ASP A 794 34.41 -3.23 30.92
C ASP A 794 35.30 -2.09 30.36
N LEU A 795 35.28 -0.92 31.00
CA LEU A 795 36.08 0.26 30.61
C LEU A 795 36.77 0.95 31.81
N PHE A 796 36.78 0.31 32.98
CA PHE A 796 37.62 0.66 34.13
C PHE A 796 38.18 -0.59 34.78
#